data_AF-A0AA43RRS8-F1
#
_entry.id   AF-A0AA43RRS8-F1
#
_cell.length_a   1.000
_cell.length_b   1.000
_cell.length_c   1.000
_cell.angle_alpha   90.00
_cell.angle_beta   90.00
_cell.angle_gamma   90.00
#
_symmetry.space_group_name_H-M   'P 1'
#
loop_
_entity.id
_entity.type
_entity.pdbx_description
1 polymer ?
#
loop_
_entity_poly.entity_id
_entity_poly.type
_entity_poly.pdbx_seq_one_letter_code
_entity_poly.pdbx_strand_id
1 'polypeptide(L)'
;MKKLLLNFLMLFCGVLVASAQSPLLSFTTEAEGEISVTIKGSGGIKIDPGDGTLSEEIRLPSGFGGPATPIKITPVGTKQVTIHAVDLVADPISMSTINISDAQLTSIDLSKIPANIAANIIDLTVKSNPKLTSLDVSNLTELWYLTCDDNALTTLDVSKHKGGLTTLSCSNNQLTSLIFDVEPYEYLNKVVCSGNNLKFSTLHPKATSWTTYTYQPQNDVVIAEKANKVDLSSEAVVSSVNTVYSWFLENGTALVEDTDYKVAGGITTFLKEQSSKVYCQMTNTAFGDLTLKTTLTEAEAEAPLGDPVLTFTTESDAAISISTSVLSKGFVKIDAGDGNVYDKELKTSMMGNTFTVTPVGTKEVKFYSDTTKIISLTLSNVQLTSADISGLTELTTLTIRLNPKLTSLDMSNQAKLKYLFVNGNGLTELDLTNNVALENMTVNDNKLTSIILGGDAYPGLWKLVGGNNELSSLDFTKLGALTNVDLSNNKFKFSTLPVKGSAWTNYVYQPQAVVGIAESGSKVDLSSEAVVSSVNTVYSWFLENGTALVEDTDYKVAGGITTFLKEQSSKVYCQMTNTAFGDLTLKTTLTEAEAEAPLGDPVLTFTTESDAAISISTSVLSKGFVKIDAGDGNVYDKELKTSMMGNTFTVTPVGTKEVKFYSDTTKIISLTLSNVQLTSADISGLTELTTLTIRLNPKLTSLDMSNQAKLKYLFVNGNGLTELDLTNNVALENMTVNDNKLTSIILGGDAYPGLWKLVGGNNELSSLDFTKLGALTNVDLSNNKFKFSTLPVKGSAWTNYVYQPQAVVGIAESGSKVDLSSEAVVSDVNTVYSWFLKDGTALTADTDYKVAGGITTFLTAQTDSVYCQMTNTAFGDLTLKTTLTEAEAEAPLGDPIFAFTTESDAAVSIITSVLSSGFVKIDAGDGNVYEKELKASFQGNTFTVTPVGTKEVKFYSDTTKIISLTMDNAQLTSVDISGLTELTTLMLRSNPKLTSLDVSNQAKLKMFMVNGNGLTELDLTNNVALENITVNDNKLTSITLGGDAYPGLWKVACGNNELSSFDFSKLSATAPANVDLSNNKFKFSTLPLSKESWVNYAYAPQAEVEIATEVSKAIDLSSEATIDGQATTYKWITKGGVTLTEGTDYSVENGVTSFYTTQTDSVYCEMTNTTFPLLSGADVLKTTMTYISETDGIFETGQSGVVVYAINNNICVDVESSSSVEVYDASGVLVKRAELAEGHNEISAPKGLFIVKVTSNNTAASYKVLVK
;
A
#
# COMPACT_ATOMS: atom_id res chain seq x y z
N MET A 1 22.83 -14.73 -61.42
CA MET A 1 22.70 -15.24 -62.82
C MET A 1 21.28 -15.68 -63.18
N LYS A 2 20.61 -16.64 -62.51
CA LYS A 2 19.25 -17.08 -62.92
C LYS A 2 18.21 -15.94 -63.03
N LYS A 3 18.10 -15.07 -62.01
CA LYS A 3 17.29 -13.82 -62.07
C LYS A 3 17.67 -12.95 -63.28
N LEU A 4 18.97 -12.72 -63.50
CA LEU A 4 19.48 -11.95 -64.64
C LEU A 4 19.05 -12.51 -66.01
N LEU A 5 18.99 -13.84 -66.14
CA LEU A 5 18.56 -14.52 -67.36
C LEU A 5 17.04 -14.42 -67.59
N LEU A 6 16.25 -14.33 -66.51
CA LEU A 6 14.81 -14.10 -66.57
C LEU A 6 14.50 -12.64 -66.94
N ASN A 7 15.21 -11.68 -66.36
CA ASN A 7 15.12 -10.26 -66.71
C ASN A 7 15.48 -10.01 -68.18
N PHE A 8 16.48 -10.72 -68.72
CA PHE A 8 16.84 -10.66 -70.15
C PHE A 8 15.75 -11.22 -71.09
N LEU A 9 14.78 -11.97 -70.56
CA LEU A 9 13.64 -12.51 -71.31
C LEU A 9 12.43 -11.56 -71.33
N MET A 10 12.33 -10.62 -70.38
CA MET A 10 11.22 -9.65 -70.30
C MET A 10 11.36 -8.45 -71.26
N LEU A 11 12.55 -8.25 -71.84
CA LEU A 11 12.96 -7.11 -72.68
C LEU A 11 12.10 -6.81 -73.94
N PHE A 12 11.06 -7.60 -74.20
CA PHE A 12 10.22 -7.53 -75.41
C PHE A 12 8.72 -7.29 -75.14
N CYS A 13 8.29 -7.09 -73.89
CA CYS A 13 6.89 -6.81 -73.54
C CYS A 13 6.79 -5.65 -72.56
N GLY A 14 7.05 -4.43 -73.04
CA GLY A 14 6.88 -3.21 -72.24
C GLY A 14 5.40 -2.94 -71.93
N VAL A 15 5.02 -3.09 -70.66
CA VAL A 15 3.71 -2.72 -70.12
C VAL A 15 3.83 -1.35 -69.43
N LEU A 16 2.88 -0.45 -69.66
CA LEU A 16 2.71 0.75 -68.80
C LEU A 16 2.06 0.32 -67.48
N VAL A 17 2.68 0.66 -66.35
CA VAL A 17 2.21 0.18 -65.02
C VAL A 17 1.88 1.33 -64.06
N ALA A 18 1.74 2.55 -64.56
CA ALA A 18 1.18 3.68 -63.82
C ALA A 18 0.28 4.52 -64.73
N SER A 19 -0.93 4.81 -64.28
CA SER A 19 -1.79 5.83 -64.90
C SER A 19 -1.18 7.21 -64.71
N ALA A 20 -1.33 8.10 -65.69
CA ALA A 20 -0.69 9.41 -65.68
C ALA A 20 -1.01 10.20 -64.40
N GLN A 21 0.04 10.59 -63.67
CA GLN A 21 0.03 11.50 -62.52
C GLN A 21 -0.47 10.90 -61.19
N SER A 22 -0.38 9.58 -60.98
CA SER A 22 -0.57 8.99 -59.64
C SER A 22 0.59 9.35 -58.68
N PRO A 23 0.34 9.67 -57.39
CA PRO A 23 1.39 9.80 -56.39
C PRO A 23 2.25 8.53 -56.29
N LEU A 24 3.57 8.68 -56.19
CA LEU A 24 4.54 7.59 -56.12
C LEU A 24 5.28 7.56 -54.77
N LEU A 25 5.70 8.72 -54.29
CA LEU A 25 6.23 8.92 -52.93
C LEU A 25 5.96 10.37 -52.50
N SER A 26 5.92 10.62 -51.19
CA SER A 26 5.84 11.99 -50.64
C SER A 26 6.79 12.17 -49.47
N PHE A 27 7.15 13.41 -49.17
CA PHE A 27 7.95 13.76 -48.00
C PHE A 27 7.63 15.18 -47.53
N THR A 28 7.73 15.40 -46.22
CA THR A 28 7.56 16.73 -45.60
C THR A 28 8.93 17.30 -45.23
N THR A 29 9.15 18.56 -45.57
CA THR A 29 10.44 19.26 -45.38
C THR A 29 10.23 20.61 -44.72
N GLU A 30 11.15 21.00 -43.83
CA GLU A 30 11.17 22.35 -43.27
C GLU A 30 11.96 23.36 -44.12
N ALA A 31 12.64 22.93 -45.19
CA ALA A 31 13.55 23.79 -45.94
C ALA A 31 12.91 25.11 -46.41
N GLU A 32 13.62 26.22 -46.23
CA GLU A 32 13.25 27.56 -46.72
C GLU A 32 13.88 27.89 -48.08
N GLY A 33 14.26 26.87 -48.85
CA GLY A 33 15.04 27.02 -50.07
C GLY A 33 15.08 25.76 -50.94
N GLU A 34 15.92 25.80 -51.98
CA GLU A 34 16.02 24.76 -53.00
C GLU A 34 16.67 23.47 -52.47
N ILE A 35 15.87 22.40 -52.33
CA ILE A 35 16.34 21.04 -52.02
C ILE A 35 16.70 20.27 -53.30
N SER A 36 17.43 19.16 -53.13
CA SER A 36 17.94 18.36 -54.25
C SER A 36 17.52 16.89 -54.13
N VAL A 37 16.61 16.44 -54.99
CA VAL A 37 16.16 15.04 -55.04
C VAL A 37 16.79 14.36 -56.25
N THR A 38 17.36 13.17 -56.09
CA THR A 38 17.91 12.39 -57.19
C THR A 38 17.17 11.08 -57.34
N ILE A 39 16.43 10.93 -58.44
CA ILE A 39 15.75 9.69 -58.83
C ILE A 39 16.38 9.18 -60.13
N LYS A 40 16.64 7.87 -60.21
CA LYS A 40 17.23 7.22 -61.38
C LYS A 40 16.33 6.10 -61.87
N GLY A 41 15.91 6.15 -63.13
CA GLY A 41 14.90 5.27 -63.68
C GLY A 41 14.65 5.47 -65.17
N SER A 42 13.50 4.99 -65.66
CA SER A 42 13.07 5.16 -67.05
C SER A 42 11.57 5.48 -67.15
N GLY A 43 11.23 6.54 -67.87
CA GLY A 43 9.89 7.13 -67.88
C GLY A 43 9.99 8.60 -67.52
N GLY A 44 8.90 9.18 -67.03
CA GLY A 44 8.84 10.54 -66.51
C GLY A 44 8.32 10.60 -65.07
N ILE A 45 8.52 11.75 -64.44
CA ILE A 45 7.85 12.12 -63.18
C ILE A 45 7.38 13.57 -63.25
N LYS A 46 6.41 13.91 -62.41
CA LYS A 46 6.04 15.28 -62.07
C LYS A 46 6.17 15.49 -60.57
N ILE A 47 6.28 16.74 -60.15
CA ILE A 47 6.48 17.11 -58.75
C ILE A 47 5.44 18.16 -58.38
N ASP A 48 4.69 17.90 -57.32
CA ASP A 48 3.97 18.92 -56.55
C ASP A 48 4.94 19.41 -55.45
N PRO A 49 5.33 20.69 -55.44
CA PRO A 49 6.21 21.24 -54.42
C PRO A 49 5.51 21.56 -53.08
N GLY A 50 4.21 21.28 -52.97
CA GLY A 50 3.39 21.46 -51.77
C GLY A 50 2.26 22.48 -51.91
N ASP A 51 1.95 22.95 -53.12
CA ASP A 51 0.86 23.89 -53.41
C ASP A 51 -0.30 23.31 -54.23
N GLY A 52 -0.24 22.02 -54.59
CA GLY A 52 -1.25 21.35 -55.41
C GLY A 52 -1.01 21.49 -56.92
N THR A 53 0.08 22.14 -57.35
CA THR A 53 0.40 22.34 -58.78
C THR A 53 1.53 21.43 -59.25
N LEU A 54 1.23 20.59 -60.25
CA LEU A 54 2.21 19.65 -60.80
C LEU A 54 3.12 20.32 -61.84
N SER A 55 4.43 20.08 -61.69
CA SER A 55 5.48 20.55 -62.60
C SER A 55 5.28 20.14 -64.07
N GLU A 56 6.08 20.75 -64.96
CA GLU A 56 6.40 20.12 -66.25
C GLU A 56 7.02 18.74 -66.03
N GLU A 57 6.94 17.89 -67.06
CA GLU A 57 7.29 16.48 -66.96
C GLU A 57 8.82 16.27 -67.08
N ILE A 58 9.41 15.66 -66.06
CA ILE A 58 10.85 15.41 -65.96
C ILE A 58 11.14 13.97 -66.39
N ARG A 59 11.66 13.78 -67.61
CA ARG A 59 12.09 12.45 -68.11
C ARG A 59 13.35 11.97 -67.37
N LEU A 60 13.30 10.76 -66.83
CA LEU A 60 14.37 10.15 -66.05
C LEU A 60 15.49 9.58 -66.96
N PRO A 61 16.78 9.68 -66.56
CA PRO A 61 17.91 9.22 -67.36
C PRO A 61 18.09 7.70 -67.28
N SER A 62 17.68 7.00 -68.33
CA SER A 62 17.78 5.54 -68.44
C SER A 62 19.23 5.03 -68.51
N GLY A 63 19.65 4.19 -67.56
CA GLY A 63 20.79 3.28 -67.75
C GLY A 63 21.77 3.10 -66.56
N PHE A 64 22.31 1.89 -66.44
CA PHE A 64 23.42 1.57 -65.54
C PHE A 64 24.75 2.14 -66.06
N GLY A 65 25.11 3.35 -65.62
CA GLY A 65 26.48 3.89 -65.75
C GLY A 65 26.61 5.42 -65.67
N GLY A 66 25.57 6.18 -66.05
CA GLY A 66 25.60 7.64 -65.99
C GLY A 66 25.35 8.20 -64.57
N PRO A 67 25.90 9.39 -64.25
CA PRO A 67 25.47 10.16 -63.09
C PRO A 67 24.02 10.62 -63.29
N ALA A 68 23.18 10.48 -62.27
CA ALA A 68 21.83 11.02 -62.30
C ALA A 68 21.88 12.53 -61.99
N THR A 69 21.12 13.33 -62.73
CA THR A 69 21.05 14.78 -62.51
C THR A 69 20.20 15.06 -61.27
N PRO A 70 20.68 15.83 -60.28
CA PRO A 70 19.85 16.25 -59.15
C PRO A 70 18.69 17.13 -59.63
N ILE A 71 17.47 16.76 -59.28
CA ILE A 71 16.27 17.53 -59.54
C ILE A 71 16.14 18.57 -58.43
N LYS A 72 15.96 19.83 -58.84
CA LYS A 72 15.85 20.97 -57.92
C LYS A 72 14.39 21.30 -57.66
N ILE A 73 14.04 21.40 -56.39
CA ILE A 73 12.66 21.63 -55.92
C ILE A 73 12.73 22.74 -54.88
N THR A 74 11.88 23.76 -54.99
CA THR A 74 11.66 24.75 -53.92
C THR A 74 10.32 24.43 -53.27
N PRO A 75 10.30 23.92 -52.03
CA PRO A 75 9.04 23.60 -51.34
C PRO A 75 8.21 24.86 -51.11
N VAL A 76 6.89 24.77 -51.29
CA VAL A 76 5.94 25.87 -51.12
C VAL A 76 4.66 25.38 -50.44
N GLY A 77 3.78 26.31 -50.07
CA GLY A 77 2.47 26.00 -49.49
C GLY A 77 2.58 25.17 -48.20
N THR A 78 2.17 23.90 -48.27
CA THR A 78 2.22 22.91 -47.18
C THR A 78 3.63 22.39 -46.87
N LYS A 79 4.59 22.58 -47.79
CA LYS A 79 5.90 21.91 -47.82
C LYS A 79 5.85 20.36 -47.81
N GLN A 80 4.70 19.76 -48.11
CA GLN A 80 4.61 18.33 -48.44
C GLN A 80 4.88 18.15 -49.93
N VAL A 81 6.12 17.79 -50.27
CA VAL A 81 6.52 17.54 -51.66
C VAL A 81 6.06 16.14 -52.06
N THR A 82 5.27 16.06 -53.14
CA THR A 82 4.78 14.77 -53.67
C THR A 82 5.32 14.56 -55.08
N ILE A 83 5.87 13.37 -55.34
CA ILE A 83 6.39 13.00 -56.65
C ILE A 83 5.39 12.04 -57.29
N HIS A 84 4.96 12.37 -58.50
CA HIS A 84 3.93 11.64 -59.26
C HIS A 84 4.55 10.94 -60.46
N ALA A 85 4.09 9.73 -60.76
CA ALA A 85 4.55 8.93 -61.89
C ALA A 85 3.95 9.41 -63.23
N VAL A 86 4.75 9.41 -64.30
CA VAL A 86 4.27 9.60 -65.68
C VAL A 86 5.01 8.62 -66.60
N ASP A 87 4.29 7.73 -67.30
CA ASP A 87 4.89 6.73 -68.19
C ASP A 87 6.05 5.91 -67.58
N LEU A 88 5.99 5.58 -66.28
CA LEU A 88 6.94 4.64 -65.68
C LEU A 88 6.66 3.24 -66.24
N VAL A 89 7.53 2.80 -67.15
CA VAL A 89 7.55 1.44 -67.70
C VAL A 89 8.07 0.48 -66.64
N ALA A 90 7.61 -0.77 -66.59
CA ALA A 90 8.22 -1.80 -65.76
C ALA A 90 9.29 -2.58 -66.55
N ASP A 91 10.48 -2.00 -66.69
CA ASP A 91 11.70 -2.65 -67.19
C ASP A 91 12.73 -2.78 -66.04
N PRO A 92 13.72 -3.71 -66.08
CA PRO A 92 14.71 -3.88 -65.00
C PRO A 92 15.73 -2.72 -64.81
N ILE A 93 15.38 -1.53 -65.29
CA ILE A 93 16.17 -0.29 -65.28
C ILE A 93 15.32 0.87 -64.68
N SER A 94 14.04 0.64 -64.35
CA SER A 94 13.03 1.70 -64.38
C SER A 94 12.85 2.55 -63.12
N MET A 95 13.26 2.10 -61.94
CA MET A 95 13.60 2.99 -60.82
C MET A 95 14.58 2.28 -59.87
N SER A 96 15.89 2.48 -60.09
CA SER A 96 16.95 1.75 -59.38
C SER A 96 17.42 2.44 -58.10
N THR A 97 17.31 3.77 -58.05
CA THR A 97 17.93 4.60 -57.02
C THR A 97 17.04 5.77 -56.63
N ILE A 98 16.85 5.97 -55.33
CA ILE A 98 16.23 7.16 -54.74
C ILE A 98 17.23 7.76 -53.75
N ASN A 99 17.55 9.04 -53.91
CA ASN A 99 18.38 9.79 -52.97
C ASN A 99 17.74 11.13 -52.62
N ILE A 100 17.48 11.32 -51.32
CA ILE A 100 16.93 12.54 -50.71
C ILE A 100 17.81 12.90 -49.50
N SER A 101 18.94 13.54 -49.77
CA SER A 101 19.93 13.95 -48.78
C SER A 101 19.89 15.46 -48.52
N ASP A 102 20.14 15.88 -47.29
CA ASP A 102 20.20 17.30 -46.88
C ASP A 102 18.97 18.11 -47.35
N ALA A 103 17.79 17.52 -47.14
CA ALA A 103 16.51 18.07 -47.54
C ALA A 103 15.67 18.56 -46.34
N GLN A 104 16.24 18.58 -45.14
CA GLN A 104 15.58 18.97 -43.88
C GLN A 104 14.23 18.24 -43.67
N LEU A 105 14.21 16.94 -43.97
CA LEU A 105 13.00 16.12 -43.83
C LEU A 105 12.55 15.98 -42.38
N THR A 106 11.23 16.04 -42.18
CA THR A 106 10.54 15.64 -40.94
C THR A 106 9.84 14.28 -41.10
N SER A 107 9.38 13.94 -42.30
CA SER A 107 8.77 12.65 -42.64
C SER A 107 8.99 12.26 -44.10
N ILE A 108 8.92 10.96 -44.40
CA ILE A 108 8.94 10.40 -45.75
C ILE A 108 7.96 9.22 -45.82
N ASP A 109 7.12 9.19 -46.86
CA ASP A 109 6.20 8.10 -47.16
C ASP A 109 6.64 7.38 -48.44
N LEU A 110 7.09 6.13 -48.26
CA LEU A 110 7.47 5.20 -49.33
C LEU A 110 6.38 4.13 -49.59
N SER A 111 5.27 4.15 -48.84
CA SER A 111 4.18 3.16 -48.94
C SER A 111 3.42 3.24 -50.27
N LYS A 112 3.48 4.38 -50.97
CA LYS A 112 2.80 4.59 -52.26
C LYS A 112 3.58 4.07 -53.46
N ILE A 113 4.82 3.57 -53.26
CA ILE A 113 5.61 2.97 -54.34
C ILE A 113 5.01 1.58 -54.67
N PRO A 114 4.45 1.35 -55.87
CA PRO A 114 3.85 0.07 -56.22
C PRO A 114 4.86 -1.08 -56.12
N ALA A 115 4.42 -2.27 -55.69
CA ALA A 115 5.30 -3.40 -55.40
C ALA A 115 6.23 -3.79 -56.58
N ASN A 116 5.77 -3.64 -57.83
CA ASN A 116 6.57 -3.88 -59.04
C ASN A 116 7.65 -2.81 -59.30
N ILE A 117 7.52 -1.60 -58.74
CA ILE A 117 8.54 -0.55 -58.75
C ILE A 117 9.46 -0.72 -57.53
N ALA A 118 8.89 -0.98 -56.35
CA ALA A 118 9.62 -1.25 -55.12
C ALA A 118 10.63 -2.41 -55.26
N ALA A 119 10.24 -3.50 -55.93
CA ALA A 119 11.10 -4.63 -56.25
C ALA A 119 12.22 -4.34 -57.28
N ASN A 120 12.32 -3.11 -57.81
CA ASN A 120 13.43 -2.65 -58.65
C ASN A 120 14.33 -1.61 -57.95
N ILE A 121 13.96 -1.10 -56.77
CA ILE A 121 14.76 -0.15 -55.99
C ILE A 121 15.85 -0.92 -55.25
N ILE A 122 17.09 -0.77 -55.71
CA ILE A 122 18.27 -1.45 -55.14
C ILE A 122 19.13 -0.52 -54.28
N ASP A 123 18.95 0.80 -54.37
CA ASP A 123 19.71 1.81 -53.65
C ASP A 123 18.78 2.91 -53.10
N LEU A 124 18.67 2.98 -51.77
CA LEU A 124 17.97 4.05 -51.07
C LEU A 124 18.96 4.84 -50.21
N THR A 125 19.03 6.15 -50.44
CA THR A 125 19.84 7.08 -49.65
C THR A 125 18.96 8.21 -49.09
N VAL A 126 18.71 8.22 -47.79
CA VAL A 126 17.91 9.25 -47.10
C VAL A 126 18.69 9.71 -45.87
N LYS A 127 19.55 10.71 -46.01
CA LYS A 127 20.57 11.05 -45.01
C LYS A 127 20.73 12.55 -44.76
N SER A 128 21.33 12.91 -43.64
CA SER A 128 21.57 14.31 -43.25
C SER A 128 20.26 15.12 -43.08
N ASN A 129 19.22 14.46 -42.57
CA ASN A 129 17.92 15.07 -42.23
C ASN A 129 17.70 14.99 -40.70
N PRO A 130 18.21 15.96 -39.91
CA PRO A 130 18.30 15.86 -38.45
C PRO A 130 16.95 15.89 -37.69
N LYS A 131 15.83 15.94 -38.41
CA LYS A 131 14.46 15.86 -37.87
C LYS A 131 13.68 14.62 -38.29
N LEU A 132 14.25 13.75 -39.15
CA LEU A 132 13.61 12.52 -39.58
C LEU A 132 13.79 11.43 -38.50
N THR A 133 12.73 11.13 -37.76
CA THR A 133 12.72 10.21 -36.60
C THR A 133 12.34 8.77 -36.92
N SER A 134 11.78 8.52 -38.11
CA SER A 134 11.41 7.19 -38.59
C SER A 134 11.65 7.06 -40.09
N LEU A 135 11.89 5.83 -40.55
CA LEU A 135 12.10 5.46 -41.95
C LEU A 135 11.63 4.02 -42.16
N ASP A 136 10.46 3.84 -42.76
CA ASP A 136 9.99 2.51 -43.16
C ASP A 136 10.55 2.13 -44.54
N VAL A 137 11.18 0.96 -44.60
CA VAL A 137 11.73 0.35 -45.82
C VAL A 137 11.10 -1.01 -46.12
N SER A 138 10.11 -1.45 -45.35
CA SER A 138 9.51 -2.81 -45.39
C SER A 138 9.06 -3.26 -46.79
N ASN A 139 8.50 -2.34 -47.58
CA ASN A 139 8.03 -2.60 -48.95
C ASN A 139 9.16 -2.74 -49.99
N LEU A 140 10.39 -2.31 -49.69
CA LEU A 140 11.52 -2.26 -50.64
C LEU A 140 12.32 -3.58 -50.64
N THR A 141 11.63 -4.68 -50.91
CA THR A 141 12.08 -6.07 -50.66
C THR A 141 13.36 -6.52 -51.39
N GLU A 142 13.83 -5.76 -52.39
CA GLU A 142 15.02 -6.08 -53.20
C GLU A 142 16.18 -5.09 -53.00
N LEU A 143 16.15 -4.25 -51.94
CA LEU A 143 17.24 -3.33 -51.61
C LEU A 143 18.60 -4.03 -51.45
N TRP A 144 19.64 -3.49 -52.10
CA TRP A 144 21.04 -3.93 -51.98
C TRP A 144 21.89 -2.95 -51.17
N TYR A 145 21.53 -1.67 -51.18
CA TYR A 145 22.21 -0.58 -50.50
C TYR A 145 21.18 0.29 -49.76
N LEU A 146 21.29 0.38 -48.43
CA LEU A 146 20.52 1.32 -47.61
C LEU A 146 21.48 2.27 -46.89
N THR A 147 21.32 3.58 -47.13
CA THR A 147 22.14 4.65 -46.54
C THR A 147 21.24 5.68 -45.87
N CYS A 148 21.11 5.62 -44.55
CA CYS A 148 20.28 6.51 -43.74
C CYS A 148 21.06 7.19 -42.60
N ASP A 149 22.31 7.57 -42.88
CA ASP A 149 23.19 8.24 -41.92
C ASP A 149 22.69 9.66 -41.54
N ASP A 150 23.17 10.22 -40.43
CA ASP A 150 22.99 11.63 -40.05
C ASP A 150 21.50 12.09 -39.95
N ASN A 151 20.61 11.24 -39.42
CA ASN A 151 19.21 11.60 -39.15
C ASN A 151 18.89 11.47 -37.63
N ALA A 152 17.61 11.35 -37.26
CA ALA A 152 17.15 11.20 -35.88
C ALA A 152 16.43 9.87 -35.61
N LEU A 153 16.71 8.82 -36.41
CA LEU A 153 16.00 7.53 -36.34
C LEU A 153 16.20 6.87 -34.98
N THR A 154 15.11 6.50 -34.30
CA THR A 154 15.14 5.84 -32.97
C THR A 154 15.14 4.31 -33.05
N THR A 155 14.63 3.76 -34.16
CA THR A 155 14.64 2.34 -34.52
C THR A 155 14.78 2.19 -36.05
N LEU A 156 15.24 1.03 -36.51
CA LEU A 156 15.28 0.65 -37.93
C LEU A 156 15.09 -0.87 -38.05
N ASP A 157 14.18 -1.31 -38.92
CA ASP A 157 13.94 -2.73 -39.23
C ASP A 157 14.40 -3.07 -40.65
N VAL A 158 15.31 -4.04 -40.75
CA VAL A 158 15.79 -4.60 -42.03
C VAL A 158 15.48 -6.11 -42.14
N SER A 159 14.62 -6.66 -41.27
CA SER A 159 14.21 -8.08 -41.24
C SER A 159 13.78 -8.60 -42.62
N LYS A 160 12.98 -7.82 -43.35
CA LYS A 160 12.43 -8.21 -44.67
C LYS A 160 13.48 -8.32 -45.80
N HIS A 161 14.72 -7.87 -45.56
CA HIS A 161 15.69 -7.58 -46.62
C HIS A 161 16.74 -8.70 -46.86
N LYS A 162 16.60 -9.86 -46.21
CA LYS A 162 17.61 -10.95 -46.22
C LYS A 162 17.97 -11.51 -47.60
N GLY A 163 17.10 -11.34 -48.59
CA GLY A 163 17.31 -11.84 -49.96
C GLY A 163 18.24 -11.00 -50.85
N GLY A 164 18.62 -9.79 -50.45
CA GLY A 164 19.36 -8.86 -51.33
C GLY A 164 20.30 -7.86 -50.65
N LEU A 165 20.09 -7.50 -49.38
CA LEU A 165 20.86 -6.41 -48.76
C LEU A 165 22.35 -6.73 -48.68
N THR A 166 23.19 -5.89 -49.29
CA THR A 166 24.66 -6.04 -49.32
C THR A 166 25.37 -5.06 -48.40
N THR A 167 24.81 -3.85 -48.28
CA THR A 167 25.35 -2.73 -47.52
C THR A 167 24.24 -2.04 -46.73
N LEU A 168 24.46 -1.88 -45.43
CA LEU A 168 23.66 -1.05 -44.53
C LEU A 168 24.56 0.04 -43.94
N SER A 169 24.13 1.29 -44.04
CA SER A 169 24.70 2.45 -43.35
C SER A 169 23.57 3.23 -42.67
N CYS A 170 23.66 3.36 -41.36
CA CYS A 170 22.66 4.00 -40.49
C CYS A 170 23.36 4.75 -39.33
N SER A 171 24.55 5.29 -39.60
CA SER A 171 25.38 5.97 -38.61
C SER A 171 24.81 7.32 -38.17
N ASN A 172 25.24 7.85 -37.02
CA ASN A 172 24.84 9.18 -36.53
C ASN A 172 23.31 9.35 -36.49
N ASN A 173 22.66 8.49 -35.72
CA ASN A 173 21.22 8.46 -35.49
C ASN A 173 20.95 8.26 -33.98
N GLN A 174 19.71 7.97 -33.58
CA GLN A 174 19.33 7.73 -32.19
C GLN A 174 18.94 6.26 -31.94
N LEU A 175 19.41 5.34 -32.79
CA LEU A 175 18.93 3.95 -32.81
C LEU A 175 19.19 3.27 -31.46
N THR A 176 18.12 2.88 -30.78
CA THR A 176 18.18 2.05 -29.56
C THR A 176 18.09 0.55 -29.89
N SER A 177 17.49 0.23 -31.05
CA SER A 177 17.37 -1.11 -31.62
C SER A 177 17.59 -1.07 -33.14
N LEU A 178 18.25 -2.10 -33.67
CA LEU A 178 18.44 -2.35 -35.10
C LEU A 178 18.03 -3.80 -35.39
N ILE A 179 16.90 -3.98 -36.07
CA ILE A 179 16.22 -5.28 -36.14
C ILE A 179 16.65 -6.05 -37.39
N PHE A 180 17.06 -7.31 -37.16
CA PHE A 180 17.42 -8.31 -38.17
C PHE A 180 16.48 -9.52 -38.05
N ASP A 181 16.30 -10.26 -39.14
CA ASP A 181 15.63 -11.57 -39.10
C ASP A 181 16.52 -12.65 -38.43
N VAL A 182 15.90 -13.74 -37.96
CA VAL A 182 16.55 -14.84 -37.23
C VAL A 182 17.35 -15.80 -38.13
N GLU A 183 17.30 -15.62 -39.45
CA GLU A 183 18.04 -16.40 -40.45
C GLU A 183 19.22 -15.59 -41.05
N PRO A 184 20.32 -16.24 -41.48
CA PRO A 184 21.52 -15.54 -41.92
C PRO A 184 21.34 -14.78 -43.24
N TYR A 185 21.74 -13.51 -43.23
CA TYR A 185 21.80 -12.66 -44.42
C TYR A 185 22.98 -13.08 -45.32
N GLU A 186 22.70 -13.86 -46.37
CA GLU A 186 23.72 -14.46 -47.26
C GLU A 186 24.62 -13.41 -47.95
N TYR A 187 24.07 -12.24 -48.32
CA TYR A 187 24.74 -11.25 -49.17
C TYR A 187 25.23 -10.00 -48.41
N LEU A 188 24.76 -9.80 -47.18
CA LEU A 188 25.13 -8.66 -46.34
C LEU A 188 26.59 -8.77 -45.95
N ASN A 189 27.40 -7.81 -46.38
CA ASN A 189 28.85 -7.82 -46.18
C ASN A 189 29.38 -6.54 -45.54
N LYS A 190 28.63 -5.44 -45.60
CA LYS A 190 28.97 -4.17 -44.93
C LYS A 190 27.81 -3.69 -44.05
N VAL A 191 28.08 -3.49 -42.76
CA VAL A 191 27.17 -2.84 -41.81
C VAL A 191 27.89 -1.68 -41.11
N VAL A 192 27.29 -0.50 -41.11
CA VAL A 192 27.80 0.73 -40.48
C VAL A 192 26.69 1.35 -39.64
N CYS A 193 26.89 1.43 -38.33
CA CYS A 193 25.90 1.87 -37.34
C CYS A 193 26.52 2.57 -36.12
N SER A 194 27.75 3.09 -36.24
CA SER A 194 28.39 3.95 -35.23
C SER A 194 27.67 5.29 -35.03
N GLY A 195 27.74 5.87 -33.84
CA GLY A 195 27.03 7.11 -33.50
C GLY A 195 25.53 6.90 -33.28
N ASN A 196 25.15 5.84 -32.58
CA ASN A 196 23.77 5.50 -32.20
C ASN A 196 23.66 5.27 -30.70
N ASN A 197 22.49 4.86 -30.22
CA ASN A 197 22.21 4.54 -28.82
C ASN A 197 22.19 3.01 -28.57
N LEU A 198 22.91 2.22 -29.39
CA LEU A 198 22.89 0.76 -29.35
C LEU A 198 23.79 0.24 -28.22
N LYS A 199 23.31 -0.77 -27.49
CA LYS A 199 24.03 -1.41 -26.37
C LYS A 199 24.56 -2.78 -26.79
N PHE A 200 25.29 -3.49 -25.92
CA PHE A 200 25.68 -4.88 -26.23
C PHE A 200 24.44 -5.75 -26.45
N SER A 201 23.42 -5.59 -25.61
CA SER A 201 22.13 -6.30 -25.71
C SER A 201 21.33 -6.01 -26.99
N THR A 202 21.56 -4.88 -27.67
CA THR A 202 20.85 -4.49 -28.91
C THR A 202 21.75 -4.41 -30.15
N LEU A 203 23.04 -4.75 -30.04
CA LEU A 203 23.95 -4.95 -31.17
C LEU A 203 23.97 -6.41 -31.61
N HIS A 204 23.90 -6.65 -32.91
CA HIS A 204 24.10 -7.99 -33.46
C HIS A 204 25.60 -8.37 -33.42
N PRO A 205 25.99 -9.52 -32.85
CA PRO A 205 27.39 -9.97 -32.86
C PRO A 205 27.86 -10.20 -34.30
N LYS A 206 29.14 -9.94 -34.61
CA LYS A 206 29.61 -9.89 -36.01
C LYS A 206 29.33 -11.20 -36.78
N ALA A 207 28.42 -11.15 -37.76
CA ALA A 207 28.14 -12.29 -38.62
C ALA A 207 29.31 -12.64 -39.55
N THR A 208 29.46 -13.92 -39.91
CA THR A 208 30.59 -14.41 -40.72
C THR A 208 30.62 -13.91 -42.16
N SER A 209 29.49 -13.44 -42.70
CA SER A 209 29.40 -12.78 -44.02
C SER A 209 29.91 -11.33 -44.01
N TRP A 210 29.99 -10.68 -42.83
CA TRP A 210 30.30 -9.26 -42.72
C TRP A 210 31.81 -9.01 -42.87
N THR A 211 32.25 -8.64 -44.07
CA THR A 211 33.64 -8.21 -44.31
C THR A 211 33.94 -6.90 -43.57
N THR A 212 32.97 -5.99 -43.51
CA THR A 212 33.05 -4.70 -42.82
C THR A 212 31.93 -4.58 -41.79
N TYR A 213 32.27 -4.31 -40.53
CA TYR A 213 31.29 -3.98 -39.48
C TYR A 213 31.83 -2.82 -38.64
N THR A 214 31.17 -1.66 -38.70
CA THR A 214 31.60 -0.42 -38.03
C THR A 214 30.49 0.08 -37.12
N TYR A 215 30.65 -0.14 -35.82
CA TYR A 215 29.62 0.04 -34.79
C TYR A 215 30.15 0.79 -33.55
N GLN A 216 31.33 1.40 -33.65
CA GLN A 216 31.92 2.25 -32.62
C GLN A 216 32.35 3.61 -33.20
N PRO A 217 32.22 4.72 -32.46
CA PRO A 217 31.63 4.83 -31.12
C PRO A 217 30.11 4.58 -31.11
N GLN A 218 29.53 4.48 -29.92
CA GLN A 218 28.11 4.70 -29.66
C GLN A 218 28.00 5.91 -28.71
N ASN A 219 26.81 6.47 -28.58
CA ASN A 219 26.50 7.54 -27.63
C ASN A 219 26.45 6.98 -26.19
N ASP A 220 26.58 7.88 -25.20
CA ASP A 220 26.61 7.48 -23.79
C ASP A 220 25.26 6.89 -23.33
N VAL A 221 25.30 5.73 -22.68
CA VAL A 221 24.14 5.03 -22.12
C VAL A 221 23.55 5.85 -20.96
N VAL A 222 22.35 6.37 -21.17
CA VAL A 222 21.65 7.18 -20.18
C VAL A 222 21.36 6.39 -18.90
N ILE A 223 21.82 6.94 -17.78
CA ILE A 223 21.53 6.51 -16.40
C ILE A 223 21.04 7.70 -15.57
N ALA A 224 20.47 7.45 -14.39
CA ALA A 224 19.95 8.51 -13.51
C ALA A 224 21.05 9.52 -13.09
N GLU A 225 20.70 10.81 -13.00
CA GLU A 225 21.65 11.90 -12.72
C GLU A 225 22.31 11.84 -11.32
N LYS A 226 21.68 11.11 -10.39
CA LYS A 226 22.14 10.78 -9.04
C LYS A 226 21.68 9.38 -8.68
N ALA A 227 22.57 8.57 -8.10
CA ALA A 227 22.26 7.21 -7.65
C ALA A 227 23.29 6.66 -6.66
N ASN A 228 22.85 5.85 -5.69
CA ASN A 228 23.74 4.97 -4.91
C ASN A 228 23.89 3.57 -5.54
N LYS A 229 22.96 3.16 -6.41
CA LYS A 229 22.99 1.92 -7.18
C LYS A 229 22.56 2.17 -8.62
N VAL A 230 23.32 1.63 -9.57
CA VAL A 230 23.08 1.78 -11.02
C VAL A 230 22.89 0.40 -11.63
N ASP A 231 21.69 0.15 -12.16
CA ASP A 231 21.32 -1.12 -12.79
C ASP A 231 21.66 -1.11 -14.27
N LEU A 232 22.60 -1.98 -14.66
CA LEU A 232 22.98 -2.28 -16.05
C LEU A 232 22.91 -3.81 -16.28
N SER A 233 22.01 -4.50 -15.57
CA SER A 233 21.85 -5.97 -15.59
C SER A 233 21.42 -6.51 -16.96
N SER A 234 20.77 -5.71 -17.80
CA SER A 234 20.48 -6.05 -19.21
C SER A 234 21.75 -6.35 -20.02
N GLU A 235 22.88 -5.78 -19.62
CA GLU A 235 24.17 -5.98 -20.27
C GLU A 235 25.04 -7.04 -19.57
N ALA A 236 24.60 -7.61 -18.44
CA ALA A 236 25.46 -8.43 -17.57
C ALA A 236 26.06 -9.65 -18.27
N VAL A 237 25.25 -10.36 -19.07
CA VAL A 237 25.66 -11.50 -19.89
C VAL A 237 25.03 -11.37 -21.27
N VAL A 238 25.84 -11.04 -22.27
CA VAL A 238 25.41 -10.88 -23.66
C VAL A 238 26.20 -11.82 -24.54
N SER A 239 25.55 -12.50 -25.49
CA SER A 239 26.17 -13.53 -26.35
C SER A 239 26.92 -14.62 -25.55
N SER A 240 26.42 -14.96 -24.36
CA SER A 240 27.08 -15.87 -23.37
C SER A 240 28.42 -15.38 -22.81
N VAL A 241 28.73 -14.09 -22.95
CA VAL A 241 29.94 -13.44 -22.42
C VAL A 241 29.56 -12.42 -21.36
N ASN A 242 30.24 -12.49 -20.20
CA ASN A 242 30.07 -11.51 -19.13
C ASN A 242 30.63 -10.13 -19.56
N THR A 243 29.87 -9.07 -19.32
CA THR A 243 30.37 -7.70 -19.50
C THR A 243 31.25 -7.29 -18.32
N VAL A 244 32.38 -6.63 -18.61
CA VAL A 244 33.26 -6.01 -17.61
C VAL A 244 32.86 -4.55 -17.46
N TYR A 245 32.64 -4.14 -16.21
CA TYR A 245 32.23 -2.80 -15.81
C TYR A 245 33.41 -2.13 -15.10
N SER A 246 33.70 -0.87 -15.42
CA SER A 246 34.80 -0.11 -14.82
C SER A 246 34.42 1.34 -14.65
N TRP A 247 34.34 1.83 -13.42
CA TRP A 247 33.89 3.20 -13.14
C TRP A 247 35.05 4.21 -13.08
N PHE A 248 34.75 5.45 -13.45
CA PHE A 248 35.69 6.56 -13.53
C PHE A 248 35.05 7.84 -12.98
N LEU A 249 35.85 8.69 -12.33
CA LEU A 249 35.50 10.09 -12.10
C LEU A 249 35.39 10.84 -13.45
N GLU A 250 34.61 11.91 -13.49
CA GLU A 250 34.46 12.84 -14.62
C GLU A 250 35.80 13.29 -15.24
N ASN A 251 36.84 13.46 -14.41
CA ASN A 251 38.19 13.83 -14.85
C ASN A 251 39.01 12.68 -15.51
N GLY A 252 38.43 11.48 -15.64
CA GLY A 252 39.06 10.29 -16.21
C GLY A 252 39.88 9.44 -15.24
N THR A 253 39.90 9.75 -13.94
CA THR A 253 40.54 8.89 -12.92
C THR A 253 39.73 7.62 -12.72
N ALA A 254 40.37 6.45 -12.86
CA ALA A 254 39.73 5.17 -12.60
C ALA A 254 39.40 4.99 -11.11
N LEU A 255 38.20 4.49 -10.82
CA LEU A 255 37.79 4.04 -9.50
C LEU A 255 38.17 2.57 -9.30
N VAL A 256 38.39 2.19 -8.04
CA VAL A 256 38.84 0.86 -7.61
C VAL A 256 37.63 0.05 -7.12
N GLU A 257 37.37 -1.10 -7.76
CA GLU A 257 36.34 -2.03 -7.31
C GLU A 257 36.67 -2.58 -5.90
N ASP A 258 35.64 -2.90 -5.12
CA ASP A 258 35.67 -3.21 -3.68
C ASP A 258 36.23 -2.09 -2.77
N THR A 259 36.53 -0.90 -3.31
CA THR A 259 37.00 0.27 -2.54
C THR A 259 36.16 1.53 -2.77
N ASP A 260 35.69 1.74 -4.00
CA ASP A 260 34.88 2.89 -4.43
C ASP A 260 33.47 2.46 -4.85
N TYR A 261 33.35 1.29 -5.48
CA TYR A 261 32.11 0.65 -5.93
C TYR A 261 32.27 -0.88 -5.92
N LYS A 262 31.18 -1.62 -6.09
CA LYS A 262 31.15 -3.08 -6.26
C LYS A 262 30.09 -3.46 -7.31
N VAL A 263 30.39 -4.40 -8.20
CA VAL A 263 29.44 -4.85 -9.24
C VAL A 263 28.97 -6.28 -8.98
N ALA A 264 27.66 -6.50 -9.02
CA ALA A 264 27.04 -7.82 -8.89
C ALA A 264 25.88 -7.98 -9.89
N GLY A 265 25.96 -8.97 -10.78
CA GLY A 265 24.90 -9.21 -11.78
C GLY A 265 24.65 -8.05 -12.75
N GLY A 266 25.64 -7.19 -12.98
CA GLY A 266 25.51 -5.95 -13.77
C GLY A 266 24.91 -4.76 -13.00
N ILE A 267 24.56 -4.93 -11.72
CA ILE A 267 24.18 -3.83 -10.83
C ILE A 267 25.43 -3.33 -10.12
N THR A 268 25.74 -2.04 -10.27
CA THR A 268 26.78 -1.35 -9.48
C THR A 268 26.17 -0.82 -8.20
N THR A 269 26.89 -0.95 -7.08
CA THR A 269 26.65 -0.21 -5.84
C THR A 269 27.87 0.64 -5.50
N PHE A 270 27.70 1.91 -5.15
CA PHE A 270 28.79 2.78 -4.70
C PHE A 270 29.05 2.62 -3.20
N LEU A 271 30.33 2.43 -2.83
CA LEU A 271 30.75 2.16 -1.45
C LEU A 271 31.06 3.43 -0.66
N LYS A 272 31.21 4.57 -1.35
CA LYS A 272 31.32 5.91 -0.77
C LYS A 272 30.91 6.99 -1.78
N GLU A 273 30.60 8.17 -1.28
CA GLU A 273 30.40 9.38 -2.08
C GLU A 273 31.69 9.75 -2.83
N GLN A 274 31.54 10.20 -4.08
CA GLN A 274 32.66 10.46 -4.98
C GLN A 274 32.91 11.98 -5.15
N SER A 275 34.17 12.37 -5.32
CA SER A 275 34.59 13.78 -5.32
C SER A 275 34.14 14.61 -6.55
N SER A 276 33.49 13.97 -7.51
CA SER A 276 32.87 14.55 -8.70
C SER A 276 31.82 13.56 -9.23
N LYS A 277 31.08 13.93 -10.28
CA LYS A 277 30.25 12.94 -10.99
C LYS A 277 31.11 11.80 -11.56
N VAL A 278 30.50 10.65 -11.80
CA VAL A 278 31.13 9.43 -12.29
C VAL A 278 30.42 8.87 -13.51
N TYR A 279 31.11 8.04 -14.28
CA TYR A 279 30.53 7.26 -15.38
C TYR A 279 31.13 5.85 -15.41
N CYS A 280 30.36 4.87 -15.89
CA CYS A 280 30.84 3.53 -16.16
C CYS A 280 31.41 3.48 -17.58
N GLN A 281 32.53 2.78 -17.76
CA GLN A 281 32.91 2.17 -19.02
C GLN A 281 32.52 0.69 -18.98
N MET A 282 31.98 0.17 -20.07
CA MET A 282 31.57 -1.23 -20.19
C MET A 282 32.25 -1.85 -21.41
N THR A 283 32.81 -3.04 -21.25
CA THR A 283 33.45 -3.80 -22.34
C THR A 283 32.96 -5.23 -22.35
N ASN A 284 32.68 -5.79 -23.54
CA ASN A 284 32.27 -7.18 -23.70
C ASN A 284 33.00 -7.78 -24.91
N THR A 285 33.74 -8.86 -24.70
CA THR A 285 34.65 -9.41 -25.72
C THR A 285 33.94 -10.05 -26.91
N ALA A 286 32.63 -10.29 -26.85
CA ALA A 286 31.82 -10.65 -28.02
C ALA A 286 31.74 -9.52 -29.08
N PHE A 287 32.01 -8.27 -28.67
CA PHE A 287 31.94 -7.07 -29.50
C PHE A 287 33.31 -6.39 -29.68
N GLY A 288 34.40 -7.16 -29.55
CA GLY A 288 35.78 -6.68 -29.80
C GLY A 288 36.17 -5.48 -28.94
N ASP A 289 36.67 -4.43 -29.58
CA ASP A 289 37.20 -3.23 -28.91
C ASP A 289 36.11 -2.21 -28.50
N LEU A 290 34.81 -2.51 -28.68
CA LEU A 290 33.73 -1.58 -28.30
C LEU A 290 33.73 -1.36 -26.79
N THR A 291 34.03 -0.12 -26.40
CA THR A 291 33.80 0.41 -25.06
C THR A 291 32.55 1.28 -25.07
N LEU A 292 31.49 0.83 -24.41
CA LEU A 292 30.34 1.69 -24.11
C LEU A 292 30.64 2.54 -22.88
N LYS A 293 30.02 3.72 -22.80
CA LYS A 293 30.07 4.59 -21.62
C LYS A 293 28.66 4.85 -21.11
N THR A 294 28.52 5.28 -19.86
CA THR A 294 27.26 5.86 -19.35
C THR A 294 27.32 7.38 -19.33
N THR A 295 26.16 8.02 -19.21
CA THR A 295 26.09 9.43 -18.79
C THR A 295 26.68 9.61 -17.38
N LEU A 296 27.01 10.85 -17.03
CA LEU A 296 27.50 11.21 -15.70
C LEU A 296 26.39 11.10 -14.63
N THR A 297 26.72 10.49 -13.49
CA THR A 297 25.85 10.40 -12.31
C THR A 297 26.55 10.88 -11.05
N GLU A 298 25.80 11.45 -10.11
CA GLU A 298 26.25 11.72 -8.74
C GLU A 298 26.18 10.42 -7.93
N ALA A 299 27.35 9.80 -7.72
CA ALA A 299 27.50 8.60 -6.91
C ALA A 299 27.40 8.95 -5.42
N GLU A 300 26.24 8.66 -4.84
CA GLU A 300 26.05 8.64 -3.38
C GLU A 300 26.53 7.32 -2.80
N ALA A 301 27.03 7.31 -1.56
CA ALA A 301 27.29 6.05 -0.86
C ALA A 301 25.98 5.24 -0.71
N GLU A 302 26.04 3.90 -0.77
CA GLU A 302 25.04 3.13 -0.02
C GLU A 302 25.13 3.57 1.45
N ALA A 303 23.99 3.94 2.04
CA ALA A 303 23.95 4.56 3.35
C ALA A 303 24.72 3.70 4.36
N PRO A 304 25.59 4.31 5.21
CA PRO A 304 26.39 3.55 6.15
C PRO A 304 25.47 2.70 7.02
N LEU A 305 25.85 1.44 7.19
CA LEU A 305 25.15 0.55 8.12
C LEU A 305 25.17 1.23 9.49
N GLY A 306 23.99 1.51 10.04
CA GLY A 306 23.87 2.07 11.39
C GLY A 306 24.42 1.12 12.45
N ASP A 307 24.41 1.53 13.71
CA ASP A 307 24.92 0.67 14.78
C ASP A 307 24.20 -0.70 14.79
N PRO A 308 24.94 -1.83 14.92
CA PRO A 308 24.38 -3.16 14.78
C PRO A 308 23.38 -3.45 15.90
N VAL A 309 22.11 -3.69 15.53
CA VAL A 309 21.00 -3.92 16.48
C VAL A 309 21.17 -5.19 17.32
N LEU A 310 22.04 -6.11 16.89
CA LEU A 310 22.51 -7.27 17.62
C LEU A 310 23.95 -7.57 17.21
N THR A 311 24.84 -7.69 18.20
CA THR A 311 26.23 -8.16 18.01
C THR A 311 26.51 -9.30 18.99
N PHE A 312 27.18 -10.36 18.57
CA PHE A 312 27.66 -11.38 19.50
C PHE A 312 28.96 -12.04 19.05
N THR A 313 29.78 -12.46 20.01
CA THR A 313 31.05 -13.13 19.72
C THR A 313 30.98 -14.59 20.14
N THR A 314 31.42 -15.48 19.25
CA THR A 314 31.38 -16.93 19.42
C THR A 314 32.75 -17.57 19.21
N GLU A 315 33.04 -18.67 19.90
CA GLU A 315 34.21 -19.50 19.60
C GLU A 315 33.95 -20.55 18.51
N SER A 316 32.71 -20.75 18.07
CA SER A 316 32.32 -21.80 17.12
C SER A 316 32.90 -21.59 15.71
N ASP A 317 33.59 -22.60 15.18
CA ASP A 317 33.92 -22.72 13.74
C ASP A 317 32.80 -23.41 12.93
N ALA A 318 31.77 -23.93 13.59
CA ALA A 318 30.63 -24.59 12.96
C ALA A 318 29.47 -23.62 12.73
N ALA A 319 28.64 -23.92 11.72
CA ALA A 319 27.43 -23.16 11.41
C ALA A 319 26.46 -23.13 12.62
N ILE A 320 26.21 -21.93 13.12
CA ILE A 320 25.32 -21.66 14.26
C ILE A 320 23.90 -21.42 13.77
N SER A 321 22.91 -21.96 14.48
CA SER A 321 21.49 -21.76 14.17
C SER A 321 20.95 -20.57 14.96
N ILE A 322 20.36 -19.62 14.26
CA ILE A 322 19.75 -18.41 14.80
C ILE A 322 18.27 -18.45 14.46
N SER A 323 17.41 -18.02 15.38
CA SER A 323 15.96 -17.94 15.11
C SER A 323 15.37 -16.63 15.65
N THR A 324 14.65 -15.92 14.79
CA THR A 324 14.05 -14.61 15.11
C THR A 324 12.59 -14.50 14.66
N SER A 325 11.78 -13.71 15.37
CA SER A 325 10.39 -13.42 14.97
C SER A 325 10.19 -11.91 14.82
N VAL A 326 9.39 -11.49 13.83
CA VAL A 326 9.16 -10.06 13.50
C VAL A 326 7.69 -9.72 13.34
N LEU A 327 7.31 -8.50 13.73
CA LEU A 327 5.93 -7.98 13.62
C LEU A 327 5.52 -7.55 12.20
N SER A 328 6.47 -7.26 11.31
CA SER A 328 6.22 -7.02 9.89
C SER A 328 7.31 -7.67 9.04
N LYS A 329 7.00 -7.98 7.77
CA LYS A 329 8.01 -8.42 6.81
C LYS A 329 9.12 -7.36 6.70
N GLY A 330 10.37 -7.80 6.56
CA GLY A 330 11.53 -6.93 6.38
C GLY A 330 12.79 -7.71 6.00
N PHE A 331 13.93 -7.05 6.03
CA PHE A 331 15.24 -7.65 5.82
C PHE A 331 16.19 -7.28 6.97
N VAL A 332 17.13 -8.18 7.26
CA VAL A 332 18.28 -7.90 8.12
C VAL A 332 19.56 -8.20 7.34
N LYS A 333 20.50 -7.27 7.39
CA LYS A 333 21.86 -7.40 6.85
C LYS A 333 22.72 -8.09 7.91
N ILE A 334 23.47 -9.13 7.52
CA ILE A 334 24.24 -9.97 8.44
C ILE A 334 25.73 -9.96 8.03
N ASP A 335 26.61 -9.53 8.92
CA ASP A 335 28.05 -9.80 8.88
C ASP A 335 28.35 -11.05 9.72
N ALA A 336 29.11 -11.98 9.16
CA ALA A 336 29.48 -13.24 9.81
C ALA A 336 30.83 -13.19 10.57
N GLY A 337 31.49 -12.03 10.58
CA GLY A 337 32.77 -11.75 11.25
C GLY A 337 33.95 -11.54 10.30
N ASP A 338 33.73 -11.53 8.98
CA ASP A 338 34.72 -11.21 7.96
C ASP A 338 34.51 -9.82 7.32
N GLY A 339 33.45 -9.11 7.68
CA GLY A 339 33.06 -7.82 7.10
C GLY A 339 32.21 -7.94 5.83
N ASN A 340 31.91 -9.15 5.35
CA ASN A 340 31.01 -9.35 4.21
C ASN A 340 29.57 -9.43 4.68
N VAL A 341 28.75 -8.48 4.22
CA VAL A 341 27.35 -8.36 4.62
C VAL A 341 26.42 -8.94 3.55
N TYR A 342 25.46 -9.77 3.97
CA TYR A 342 24.41 -10.31 3.10
C TYR A 342 23.00 -10.09 3.66
N ASP A 343 22.02 -9.92 2.77
CA ASP A 343 20.62 -9.72 3.14
C ASP A 343 19.92 -11.03 3.52
N LYS A 344 19.09 -10.97 4.58
CA LYS A 344 18.20 -12.05 5.00
C LYS A 344 16.77 -11.56 5.12
N GLU A 345 15.88 -12.10 4.28
CA GLU A 345 14.43 -11.87 4.37
C GLU A 345 13.87 -12.44 5.69
N LEU A 346 13.21 -11.59 6.48
CA LEU A 346 12.47 -11.96 7.68
C LEU A 346 10.96 -11.87 7.41
N LYS A 347 10.24 -12.94 7.71
CA LYS A 347 8.80 -13.09 7.48
C LYS A 347 8.04 -13.03 8.81
N THR A 348 6.83 -12.49 8.76
CA THR A 348 5.84 -12.63 9.83
C THR A 348 5.46 -14.11 9.93
N SER A 349 6.03 -14.82 10.90
CA SER A 349 5.91 -16.28 11.04
C SER A 349 5.65 -16.65 12.50
N MET A 350 4.58 -17.41 12.75
CA MET A 350 4.29 -17.97 14.08
C MET A 350 5.30 -19.05 14.51
N MET A 351 6.06 -19.63 13.56
CA MET A 351 7.16 -20.56 13.84
C MET A 351 8.53 -19.85 13.87
N GLY A 352 8.55 -18.51 13.77
CA GLY A 352 9.75 -17.72 13.61
C GLY A 352 10.44 -17.90 12.25
N ASN A 353 11.63 -17.31 12.13
CA ASN A 353 12.53 -17.38 11.00
C ASN A 353 13.83 -18.02 11.48
N THR A 354 14.04 -19.31 11.17
CA THR A 354 15.29 -20.01 11.47
C THR A 354 16.24 -19.91 10.28
N PHE A 355 17.51 -19.59 10.54
CA PHE A 355 18.57 -19.59 9.54
C PHE A 355 19.92 -19.87 10.20
N THR A 356 20.87 -20.35 9.39
CA THR A 356 22.23 -20.64 9.83
C THR A 356 23.18 -19.53 9.41
N VAL A 357 24.09 -19.14 10.30
CA VAL A 357 25.26 -18.30 10.00
C VAL A 357 26.49 -19.15 10.28
N THR A 358 27.52 -19.09 9.43
CA THR A 358 28.82 -19.73 9.72
C THR A 358 29.78 -18.64 10.17
N PRO A 359 30.21 -18.61 11.45
CA PRO A 359 31.14 -17.58 11.91
C PRO A 359 32.47 -17.68 11.17
N VAL A 360 32.99 -16.52 10.76
CA VAL A 360 34.23 -16.37 9.98
C VAL A 360 35.06 -15.21 10.55
N GLY A 361 36.32 -15.09 10.12
CA GLY A 361 37.19 -13.98 10.51
C GLY A 361 37.35 -13.82 12.03
N THR A 362 36.78 -12.73 12.57
CA THR A 362 36.78 -12.39 14.00
C THR A 362 35.86 -13.27 14.86
N LYS A 363 34.89 -13.96 14.23
CA LYS A 363 33.73 -14.62 14.88
C LYS A 363 32.84 -13.67 15.70
N GLU A 364 32.90 -12.36 15.43
CA GLU A 364 31.98 -11.35 15.93
C GLU A 364 30.88 -11.14 14.88
N VAL A 365 29.72 -11.74 15.09
CA VAL A 365 28.59 -11.74 14.16
C VAL A 365 27.70 -10.52 14.43
N LYS A 366 27.38 -9.74 13.39
CA LYS A 366 26.62 -8.47 13.52
C LYS A 366 25.38 -8.45 12.64
N PHE A 367 24.32 -7.85 13.16
CA PHE A 367 23.03 -7.71 12.51
C PHE A 367 22.68 -6.22 12.37
N TYR A 368 22.39 -5.81 11.14
CA TYR A 368 22.10 -4.43 10.76
C TYR A 368 20.68 -4.36 10.18
N SER A 369 19.78 -3.61 10.79
CA SER A 369 18.41 -3.46 10.28
C SER A 369 17.65 -2.31 10.94
N ASP A 370 16.91 -1.55 10.15
CA ASP A 370 15.89 -0.60 10.64
C ASP A 370 14.65 -1.31 11.21
N THR A 371 14.60 -2.65 11.23
CA THR A 371 13.50 -3.41 11.84
C THR A 371 13.60 -3.42 13.36
N THR A 372 13.23 -2.29 13.96
CA THR A 372 12.84 -2.08 15.37
C THR A 372 11.58 -2.89 15.74
N LYS A 373 11.57 -4.19 15.40
CA LYS A 373 10.40 -5.09 15.36
C LYS A 373 10.77 -6.56 15.57
N ILE A 374 12.03 -6.89 15.88
CA ILE A 374 12.44 -8.24 16.30
C ILE A 374 11.89 -8.48 17.72
N ILE A 375 10.85 -9.31 17.81
CA ILE A 375 10.14 -9.63 19.06
C ILE A 375 10.62 -10.93 19.71
N SER A 376 11.45 -11.72 19.04
CA SER A 376 12.03 -12.95 19.58
C SER A 376 13.43 -13.20 19.02
N LEU A 377 14.35 -13.69 19.85
CA LEU A 377 15.72 -14.09 19.51
C LEU A 377 16.10 -15.41 20.20
N THR A 378 16.77 -16.31 19.48
CA THR A 378 17.36 -17.54 20.00
C THR A 378 18.81 -17.73 19.52
N LEU A 379 19.74 -17.88 20.48
CA LEU A 379 21.18 -18.13 20.30
C LEU A 379 21.65 -19.19 21.33
N SER A 380 21.30 -20.46 21.13
CA SER A 380 21.50 -21.52 22.14
C SER A 380 22.49 -22.60 21.68
N ASN A 381 23.42 -22.97 22.57
CA ASN A 381 24.55 -23.87 22.31
C ASN A 381 25.43 -23.41 21.12
N VAL A 382 25.77 -22.13 21.10
CA VAL A 382 26.55 -21.48 20.03
C VAL A 382 27.87 -20.87 20.53
N GLN A 383 28.37 -21.36 21.67
CA GLN A 383 29.68 -21.00 22.26
C GLN A 383 29.91 -19.49 22.43
N LEU A 384 28.89 -18.73 22.87
CA LEU A 384 29.03 -17.29 23.09
C LEU A 384 30.02 -16.96 24.22
N THR A 385 30.80 -15.90 24.00
CA THR A 385 31.60 -15.20 25.00
C THR A 385 31.00 -13.85 25.38
N SER A 386 30.32 -13.18 24.44
CA SER A 386 29.59 -11.92 24.64
C SER A 386 28.34 -11.86 23.74
N ALA A 387 27.35 -11.08 24.16
CA ALA A 387 26.21 -10.68 23.34
C ALA A 387 25.76 -9.27 23.74
N ASP A 388 25.72 -8.36 22.77
CA ASP A 388 25.08 -7.05 22.85
C ASP A 388 23.74 -7.14 22.12
N ILE A 389 22.65 -6.94 22.87
CA ILE A 389 21.27 -6.95 22.38
C ILE A 389 20.62 -5.57 22.48
N SER A 390 21.38 -4.51 22.79
CA SER A 390 20.88 -3.20 23.20
C SER A 390 19.93 -2.55 22.18
N GLY A 391 20.10 -2.81 20.88
CA GLY A 391 19.21 -2.35 19.81
C GLY A 391 17.88 -3.12 19.67
N LEU A 392 17.72 -4.27 20.33
CA LEU A 392 16.51 -5.10 20.26
C LEU A 392 15.44 -4.63 21.27
N THR A 393 14.95 -3.41 21.14
CA THR A 393 14.03 -2.77 22.11
C THR A 393 12.62 -3.40 22.16
N GLU A 394 12.14 -3.96 21.04
CA GLU A 394 10.85 -4.67 20.97
C GLU A 394 10.90 -6.13 21.46
N LEU A 395 12.03 -6.60 22.00
CA LEU A 395 12.23 -8.02 22.27
C LEU A 395 11.31 -8.54 23.39
N THR A 396 10.34 -9.37 23.02
CA THR A 396 9.42 -10.04 23.96
C THR A 396 9.94 -11.41 24.42
N THR A 397 10.88 -12.02 23.70
CA THR A 397 11.41 -13.36 23.99
C THR A 397 12.92 -13.44 23.71
N LEU A 398 13.71 -13.83 24.71
CA LEU A 398 15.17 -14.00 24.63
C LEU A 398 15.58 -15.41 25.06
N THR A 399 16.28 -16.14 24.20
CA THR A 399 16.70 -17.53 24.44
C THR A 399 18.20 -17.72 24.17
N ILE A 400 19.06 -17.44 25.16
CA ILE A 400 20.52 -17.61 25.07
C ILE A 400 20.94 -18.71 26.05
N ARG A 401 20.85 -19.98 25.68
CA ARG A 401 21.14 -21.11 26.58
C ARG A 401 22.46 -21.81 26.23
N LEU A 402 23.07 -22.50 27.20
CA LEU A 402 24.22 -23.40 26.98
C LEU A 402 25.45 -22.70 26.37
N ASN A 403 25.76 -21.48 26.80
CA ASN A 403 26.96 -20.73 26.43
C ASN A 403 27.81 -20.45 27.69
N PRO A 404 28.55 -21.44 28.23
CA PRO A 404 29.19 -21.37 29.55
C PRO A 404 30.35 -20.35 29.69
N LYS A 405 30.67 -19.60 28.62
CA LYS A 405 31.64 -18.51 28.61
C LYS A 405 31.02 -17.11 28.66
N LEU A 406 29.70 -16.98 28.47
CA LEU A 406 28.96 -15.73 28.60
C LEU A 406 28.80 -15.39 30.10
N THR A 407 29.60 -14.45 30.61
CA THR A 407 29.68 -14.11 32.05
C THR A 407 28.85 -12.89 32.47
N SER A 408 28.39 -12.10 31.51
CA SER A 408 27.45 -10.99 31.69
C SER A 408 26.51 -10.89 30.49
N LEU A 409 25.36 -10.24 30.69
CA LEU A 409 24.38 -9.94 29.65
C LEU A 409 23.60 -8.69 30.09
N ASP A 410 23.69 -7.62 29.30
CA ASP A 410 22.85 -6.43 29.50
C ASP A 410 21.48 -6.67 28.85
N MET A 411 20.42 -6.28 29.54
CA MET A 411 19.02 -6.36 29.10
C MET A 411 18.23 -5.08 29.43
N SER A 412 18.92 -4.01 29.80
CA SER A 412 18.34 -2.76 30.31
C SER A 412 17.41 -2.06 29.30
N ASN A 413 17.63 -2.26 28.00
CA ASN A 413 16.77 -1.72 26.93
C ASN A 413 15.55 -2.62 26.60
N GLN A 414 15.47 -3.84 27.14
CA GLN A 414 14.47 -4.85 26.79
C GLN A 414 13.23 -4.76 27.70
N ALA A 415 12.64 -3.58 27.82
CA ALA A 415 11.49 -3.32 28.71
C ALA A 415 10.22 -4.13 28.36
N LYS A 416 10.13 -4.65 27.12
CA LYS A 416 9.01 -5.46 26.61
C LYS A 416 9.20 -6.97 26.80
N LEU A 417 10.27 -7.40 27.46
CA LEU A 417 10.65 -8.81 27.60
C LEU A 417 9.69 -9.59 28.50
N LYS A 418 9.03 -10.60 27.93
CA LYS A 418 8.11 -11.53 28.61
C LYS A 418 8.76 -12.88 28.89
N TYR A 419 9.62 -13.37 28.00
CA TYR A 419 10.19 -14.72 28.10
C TYR A 419 11.71 -14.65 28.11
N LEU A 420 12.35 -14.98 29.24
CA LEU A 420 13.80 -14.99 29.40
C LEU A 420 14.31 -16.41 29.69
N PHE A 421 15.15 -16.93 28.81
CA PHE A 421 15.78 -18.24 28.98
C PHE A 421 17.30 -18.14 28.76
N VAL A 422 18.06 -17.97 29.84
CA VAL A 422 19.52 -17.80 29.84
C VAL A 422 20.25 -18.87 30.67
N ASN A 423 19.72 -20.10 30.63
CA ASN A 423 20.25 -21.20 31.43
C ASN A 423 21.48 -21.89 30.81
N GLY A 424 22.44 -22.31 31.64
CA GLY A 424 23.67 -22.97 31.19
C GLY A 424 24.74 -22.00 30.68
N ASN A 425 24.83 -20.80 31.25
CA ASN A 425 25.83 -19.79 30.92
C ASN A 425 26.81 -19.60 32.10
N GLY A 426 27.59 -18.52 32.10
CA GLY A 426 28.54 -18.17 33.16
C GLY A 426 28.14 -16.96 34.02
N LEU A 427 26.87 -16.52 33.95
CA LEU A 427 26.41 -15.24 34.49
C LEU A 427 26.58 -15.15 36.01
N THR A 428 27.20 -14.08 36.52
CA THR A 428 27.43 -13.86 37.97
C THR A 428 26.41 -12.94 38.63
N GLU A 429 25.75 -12.08 37.86
CA GLU A 429 24.66 -11.21 38.29
C GLU A 429 23.67 -11.04 37.12
N LEU A 430 22.42 -10.71 37.43
CA LEU A 430 21.39 -10.41 36.45
C LEU A 430 20.55 -9.22 36.91
N ASP A 431 20.66 -8.09 36.23
CA ASP A 431 19.77 -6.95 36.45
C ASP A 431 18.49 -7.12 35.62
N LEU A 432 17.35 -6.97 36.29
CA LEU A 432 16.01 -7.06 35.71
C LEU A 432 15.20 -5.77 35.93
N THR A 433 15.83 -4.69 36.41
CA THR A 433 15.17 -3.45 36.87
C THR A 433 14.18 -2.88 35.87
N ASN A 434 14.49 -2.95 34.57
CA ASN A 434 13.63 -2.45 33.50
C ASN A 434 12.71 -3.52 32.88
N ASN A 435 12.88 -4.80 33.22
CA ASN A 435 12.22 -5.94 32.56
C ASN A 435 10.94 -6.39 33.29
N VAL A 436 10.16 -5.45 33.84
CA VAL A 436 8.95 -5.72 34.65
C VAL A 436 7.83 -6.48 33.91
N ALA A 437 7.90 -6.52 32.57
CA ALA A 437 6.97 -7.26 31.71
C ALA A 437 7.17 -8.79 31.71
N LEU A 438 8.16 -9.33 32.44
CA LEU A 438 8.52 -10.75 32.43
C LEU A 438 7.38 -11.65 32.92
N GLU A 439 7.14 -12.71 32.15
CA GLU A 439 6.16 -13.79 32.38
C GLU A 439 6.82 -15.12 32.76
N ASN A 440 7.98 -15.43 32.17
CA ASN A 440 8.66 -16.72 32.37
C ASN A 440 10.17 -16.56 32.31
N MET A 441 10.85 -16.96 33.39
CA MET A 441 12.29 -16.92 33.56
C MET A 441 12.90 -18.31 33.75
N THR A 442 14.03 -18.56 33.09
CA THR A 442 14.85 -19.77 33.28
C THR A 442 16.32 -19.35 33.20
N VAL A 443 16.97 -19.25 34.36
CA VAL A 443 18.34 -18.75 34.61
C VAL A 443 19.24 -19.80 35.28
N ASN A 444 18.78 -21.05 35.35
CA ASN A 444 19.51 -22.15 36.01
C ASN A 444 20.87 -22.47 35.35
N ASP A 445 21.75 -23.16 36.06
CA ASP A 445 23.10 -23.50 35.61
C ASP A 445 23.91 -22.25 35.23
N ASN A 446 24.10 -21.37 36.21
CA ASN A 446 24.89 -20.13 36.10
C ASN A 446 25.72 -19.95 37.40
N LYS A 447 26.18 -18.73 37.68
CA LYS A 447 26.93 -18.36 38.90
C LYS A 447 26.29 -17.17 39.64
N LEU A 448 24.99 -16.96 39.44
CA LEU A 448 24.29 -15.76 39.91
C LEU A 448 24.37 -15.66 41.43
N THR A 449 25.06 -14.66 41.97
CA THR A 449 25.02 -14.30 43.39
C THR A 449 23.81 -13.45 43.72
N SER A 450 23.31 -12.73 42.72
CA SER A 450 22.31 -11.68 42.81
C SER A 450 21.42 -11.68 41.56
N ILE A 451 20.13 -11.40 41.76
CA ILE A 451 19.20 -10.97 40.73
C ILE A 451 18.60 -9.65 41.24
N ILE A 452 18.82 -8.56 40.50
CA ILE A 452 18.36 -7.22 40.90
C ILE A 452 16.95 -7.02 40.34
N LEU A 453 16.01 -6.66 41.23
CA LEU A 453 14.60 -6.43 40.89
C LEU A 453 14.26 -4.96 41.07
N GLY A 454 13.56 -4.39 40.10
CA GLY A 454 13.20 -2.97 40.03
C GLY A 454 12.25 -2.50 41.13
N GLY A 455 11.80 -1.24 41.04
CA GLY A 455 10.88 -0.67 42.02
C GLY A 455 9.50 -1.35 42.04
N ASP A 456 9.02 -1.72 40.85
CA ASP A 456 7.69 -2.31 40.65
C ASP A 456 7.67 -3.83 40.83
N ALA A 457 6.46 -4.39 40.86
CA ALA A 457 6.25 -5.83 40.81
C ALA A 457 6.41 -6.38 39.37
N TYR A 458 6.55 -7.70 39.25
CA TYR A 458 6.61 -8.45 38.00
C TYR A 458 5.29 -9.24 37.85
N PRO A 459 4.15 -8.58 37.55
CA PRO A 459 2.81 -9.18 37.64
C PRO A 459 2.56 -10.30 36.63
N GLY A 460 3.41 -10.44 35.62
CA GLY A 460 3.34 -11.56 34.67
C GLY A 460 4.05 -12.82 35.15
N LEU A 461 5.04 -12.73 36.07
CA LEU A 461 6.07 -13.76 36.23
C LEU A 461 5.53 -15.02 36.91
N TRP A 462 4.97 -15.93 36.12
CA TRP A 462 4.41 -17.21 36.57
C TRP A 462 5.47 -18.31 36.70
N LYS A 463 6.68 -18.13 36.18
CA LYS A 463 7.76 -19.11 36.26
C LYS A 463 9.14 -18.49 36.51
N LEU A 464 9.90 -19.09 37.44
CA LEU A 464 11.30 -18.80 37.71
C LEU A 464 12.07 -20.11 37.95
N VAL A 465 12.93 -20.50 37.02
CA VAL A 465 13.82 -21.66 37.17
C VAL A 465 15.25 -21.17 37.26
N GLY A 466 15.75 -20.97 38.49
CA GLY A 466 17.07 -20.43 38.81
C GLY A 466 17.97 -21.36 39.62
N GLY A 467 17.72 -22.67 39.60
CA GLY A 467 18.57 -23.66 40.28
C GLY A 467 20.01 -23.71 39.75
N ASN A 468 20.94 -24.36 40.47
CA ASN A 468 22.38 -24.43 40.13
C ASN A 468 22.98 -23.02 39.92
N ASN A 469 23.06 -22.25 41.00
CA ASN A 469 23.51 -20.85 41.04
C ASN A 469 24.13 -20.53 42.42
N GLU A 470 24.42 -19.25 42.70
CA GLU A 470 25.04 -18.79 43.96
C GLU A 470 24.12 -17.88 44.81
N LEU A 471 22.81 -17.84 44.51
CA LEU A 471 21.85 -16.90 45.10
C LEU A 471 21.64 -17.17 46.59
N SER A 472 21.76 -16.15 47.43
CA SER A 472 21.48 -16.24 48.87
C SER A 472 20.14 -15.62 49.27
N SER A 473 19.55 -14.77 48.43
CA SER A 473 18.26 -14.10 48.66
C SER A 473 17.68 -13.60 47.34
N LEU A 474 16.35 -13.41 47.32
CA LEU A 474 15.60 -12.80 46.22
C LEU A 474 14.31 -12.19 46.79
N ASP A 475 13.90 -11.03 46.30
CA ASP A 475 12.69 -10.34 46.77
C ASP A 475 11.44 -10.92 46.11
N PHE A 476 10.91 -11.99 46.72
CA PHE A 476 9.69 -12.66 46.25
C PHE A 476 8.42 -11.82 46.43
N THR A 477 8.44 -10.68 47.14
CA THR A 477 7.25 -9.81 47.26
C THR A 477 6.87 -9.22 45.90
N LYS A 478 7.87 -8.94 45.06
CA LYS A 478 7.70 -8.48 43.68
C LYS A 478 7.33 -9.59 42.69
N LEU A 479 7.45 -10.86 43.10
CA LEU A 479 7.28 -12.05 42.24
C LEU A 479 5.99 -12.83 42.55
N GLY A 480 4.95 -12.14 43.04
CA GLY A 480 3.70 -12.75 43.53
C GLY A 480 2.89 -13.56 42.49
N ALA A 481 3.20 -13.44 41.19
CA ALA A 481 2.57 -14.21 40.12
C ALA A 481 3.10 -15.65 39.99
N LEU A 482 4.18 -16.02 40.68
CA LEU A 482 4.87 -17.31 40.50
C LEU A 482 3.95 -18.51 40.75
N THR A 483 4.09 -19.53 39.89
CA THR A 483 3.38 -20.83 39.96
C THR A 483 4.30 -22.03 39.71
N ASN A 484 5.52 -21.80 39.21
CA ASN A 484 6.50 -22.83 38.89
C ASN A 484 7.91 -22.31 39.23
N VAL A 485 8.50 -22.83 40.30
CA VAL A 485 9.73 -22.28 40.89
C VAL A 485 10.79 -23.36 41.05
N ASP A 486 12.01 -23.10 40.59
CA ASP A 486 13.21 -23.88 40.93
C ASP A 486 14.30 -22.95 41.48
N LEU A 487 14.75 -23.22 42.70
CA LEU A 487 15.83 -22.52 43.41
C LEU A 487 16.87 -23.52 43.94
N SER A 488 16.84 -24.79 43.55
CA SER A 488 17.75 -25.83 44.04
C SER A 488 19.22 -25.51 43.78
N ASN A 489 20.14 -26.06 44.56
CA ASN A 489 21.59 -25.87 44.41
C ASN A 489 21.99 -24.39 44.34
N ASN A 490 21.48 -23.59 45.29
CA ASN A 490 21.83 -22.18 45.51
C ASN A 490 22.42 -22.01 46.94
N LYS A 491 22.47 -20.79 47.47
CA LYS A 491 22.92 -20.46 48.83
C LYS A 491 21.78 -19.90 49.72
N PHE A 492 20.52 -20.13 49.38
CA PHE A 492 19.40 -19.62 50.18
C PHE A 492 19.36 -20.31 51.55
N LYS A 493 18.93 -19.55 52.57
CA LYS A 493 18.58 -20.08 53.89
C LYS A 493 17.06 -20.28 53.97
N PHE A 494 16.50 -20.74 55.09
CA PHE A 494 15.03 -20.81 55.19
C PHE A 494 14.43 -19.41 55.14
N SER A 495 14.99 -18.46 55.89
CA SER A 495 14.56 -17.06 55.95
C SER A 495 14.51 -16.34 54.61
N THR A 496 15.32 -16.79 53.64
CA THR A 496 15.38 -16.23 52.29
C THR A 496 14.82 -17.14 51.21
N LEU A 497 14.46 -18.39 51.54
CA LEU A 497 13.66 -19.25 50.69
C LEU A 497 12.17 -18.87 50.82
N PRO A 498 11.42 -18.83 49.71
CA PRO A 498 9.98 -18.65 49.74
C PRO A 498 9.29 -19.97 50.04
N VAL A 499 8.46 -20.04 51.09
CA VAL A 499 7.65 -21.24 51.35
C VAL A 499 6.65 -21.46 50.21
N LYS A 500 6.36 -22.74 49.94
CA LYS A 500 5.52 -23.16 48.81
C LYS A 500 4.15 -22.47 48.82
N GLY A 501 3.97 -21.49 47.94
CA GLY A 501 2.68 -20.83 47.72
C GLY A 501 1.60 -21.81 47.26
N SER A 502 0.34 -21.53 47.56
CA SER A 502 -0.81 -22.34 47.11
C SER A 502 -0.92 -22.43 45.58
N ALA A 503 -0.47 -21.38 44.88
CA ALA A 503 -0.39 -21.34 43.42
C ALA A 503 0.78 -22.17 42.84
N TRP A 504 1.68 -22.71 43.66
CA TRP A 504 2.95 -23.30 43.20
C TRP A 504 2.76 -24.75 42.79
N THR A 505 2.31 -24.95 41.55
CA THR A 505 2.17 -26.24 40.88
C THR A 505 3.46 -27.07 40.94
N ASN A 506 4.61 -26.42 40.80
CA ASN A 506 5.95 -27.01 40.93
C ASN A 506 6.81 -26.11 41.83
N TYR A 507 7.49 -26.70 42.81
CA TYR A 507 8.48 -26.02 43.64
C TYR A 507 9.64 -26.95 43.94
N VAL A 508 10.82 -26.59 43.43
CA VAL A 508 12.09 -27.31 43.57
C VAL A 508 13.08 -26.36 44.23
N TYR A 509 13.75 -26.79 45.29
CA TYR A 509 14.51 -25.88 46.17
C TYR A 509 15.52 -26.60 47.06
N GLN A 510 15.71 -27.91 46.83
CA GLN A 510 16.68 -28.74 47.55
C GLN A 510 17.56 -29.48 46.54
N PRO A 511 18.86 -29.69 46.84
CA PRO A 511 19.57 -29.22 48.04
C PRO A 511 19.80 -27.70 48.02
N GLN A 512 20.41 -27.16 49.07
CA GLN A 512 21.07 -25.85 49.08
C GLN A 512 22.53 -26.05 49.54
N ALA A 513 23.39 -25.06 49.29
CA ALA A 513 24.74 -24.99 49.83
C ALA A 513 24.72 -24.82 51.37
N VAL A 514 25.88 -25.04 51.99
CA VAL A 514 26.00 -24.89 53.44
C VAL A 514 25.89 -23.44 53.89
N VAL A 515 25.12 -23.21 54.95
CA VAL A 515 24.84 -21.88 55.51
C VAL A 515 26.06 -21.38 56.27
N GLY A 516 26.69 -20.31 55.76
CA GLY A 516 27.79 -19.64 56.44
C GLY A 516 27.36 -19.10 57.82
N ILE A 517 28.12 -19.50 58.84
CA ILE A 517 28.08 -18.98 60.22
C ILE A 517 29.51 -18.61 60.67
N ALA A 518 29.62 -17.84 61.75
CA ALA A 518 30.92 -17.46 62.34
C ALA A 518 31.75 -18.69 62.76
N GLU A 519 33.07 -18.58 62.77
CA GLU A 519 33.97 -19.71 63.09
C GLU A 519 34.00 -20.11 64.57
N SER A 520 33.50 -19.25 65.47
CA SER A 520 33.32 -19.49 66.91
C SER A 520 32.36 -18.46 67.57
N GLY A 521 31.72 -18.83 68.69
CA GLY A 521 31.01 -17.90 69.60
C GLY A 521 29.92 -18.53 70.49
N SER A 522 29.42 -17.78 71.47
CA SER A 522 28.24 -18.20 72.26
C SER A 522 27.00 -18.31 71.40
N LYS A 523 26.51 -17.15 70.98
CA LYS A 523 25.31 -17.04 70.18
C LYS A 523 25.67 -17.34 68.76
N VAL A 524 25.37 -18.56 68.30
CA VAL A 524 25.16 -18.76 66.87
C VAL A 524 23.76 -18.25 66.57
N ASP A 525 23.74 -16.97 66.22
CA ASP A 525 22.54 -16.27 65.80
C ASP A 525 22.11 -16.79 64.42
N LEU A 526 21.06 -17.61 64.46
CA LEU A 526 20.28 -18.03 63.29
C LEU A 526 18.82 -17.57 63.49
N SER A 527 18.60 -16.45 64.18
CA SER A 527 17.27 -15.90 64.49
C SER A 527 16.47 -15.51 63.25
N SER A 528 17.15 -15.14 62.16
CA SER A 528 16.53 -15.01 60.83
C SER A 528 15.78 -16.28 60.43
N GLU A 529 16.33 -17.45 60.78
CA GLU A 529 15.76 -18.76 60.46
C GLU A 529 14.74 -19.24 61.50
N ALA A 530 14.49 -18.51 62.60
CA ALA A 530 13.79 -18.99 63.79
C ALA A 530 12.40 -19.55 63.50
N VAL A 531 11.57 -18.71 62.88
CA VAL A 531 10.19 -18.96 62.54
C VAL A 531 10.02 -18.48 61.10
N VAL A 532 10.03 -19.40 60.16
CA VAL A 532 9.91 -19.08 58.73
C VAL A 532 8.54 -19.53 58.26
N SER A 533 7.76 -18.57 57.74
CA SER A 533 6.35 -18.74 57.36
C SER A 533 5.54 -19.49 58.43
N SER A 534 5.61 -19.00 59.67
CA SER A 534 4.91 -19.54 60.84
C SER A 534 5.30 -20.97 61.26
N VAL A 535 6.35 -21.55 60.67
CA VAL A 535 6.92 -22.85 61.09
C VAL A 535 8.26 -22.62 61.76
N ASN A 536 8.40 -23.14 62.98
CA ASN A 536 9.67 -23.14 63.72
C ASN A 536 10.70 -24.01 62.98
N THR A 537 11.89 -23.47 62.77
CA THR A 537 13.04 -24.29 62.36
C THR A 537 13.50 -25.15 63.53
N VAL A 538 13.73 -26.43 63.28
CA VAL A 538 14.35 -27.38 64.22
C VAL A 538 15.86 -27.35 63.99
N TYR A 539 16.60 -26.99 65.03
CA TYR A 539 18.06 -26.82 65.00
C TYR A 539 18.73 -27.98 65.72
N SER A 540 19.16 -28.99 64.97
CA SER A 540 19.89 -30.12 65.51
C SER A 540 21.39 -29.89 65.36
N TRP A 541 22.10 -29.66 66.46
CA TRP A 541 23.55 -29.47 66.42
C TRP A 541 24.33 -30.79 66.44
N PHE A 542 25.42 -30.85 65.70
CA PHE A 542 26.29 -32.02 65.58
C PHE A 542 27.76 -31.62 65.67
N LEU A 543 28.58 -32.43 66.31
CA LEU A 543 30.05 -32.38 66.16
C LEU A 543 30.43 -32.70 64.70
N GLU A 544 31.59 -32.23 64.26
CA GLU A 544 32.15 -32.43 62.91
C GLU A 544 32.12 -33.90 62.43
N ASN A 545 32.29 -34.85 63.35
CA ASN A 545 32.23 -36.29 63.07
C ASN A 545 30.80 -36.87 62.88
N GLY A 546 29.75 -36.04 62.96
CA GLY A 546 28.36 -36.45 62.83
C GLY A 546 27.66 -36.89 64.14
N THR A 547 28.30 -36.72 65.30
CA THR A 547 27.67 -37.01 66.61
C THR A 547 26.73 -35.87 67.01
N ALA A 548 25.45 -36.16 67.30
CA ALA A 548 24.49 -35.17 67.74
C ALA A 548 24.78 -34.63 69.15
N LEU A 549 24.51 -33.34 69.36
CA LEU A 549 24.43 -32.67 70.66
C LEU A 549 23.00 -32.68 71.20
N VAL A 550 22.85 -32.51 72.51
CA VAL A 550 21.59 -32.63 73.25
C VAL A 550 21.04 -31.25 73.63
N GLU A 551 19.83 -30.94 73.15
CA GLU A 551 19.14 -29.70 73.52
C GLU A 551 18.76 -29.66 75.03
N ASP A 552 18.64 -28.47 75.60
CA ASP A 552 18.56 -28.13 77.03
C ASP A 552 19.70 -28.69 77.92
N THR A 553 20.74 -29.32 77.33
CA THR A 553 21.89 -29.89 78.07
C THR A 553 23.24 -29.41 77.53
N ASP A 554 23.40 -29.38 76.22
CA ASP A 554 24.59 -28.91 75.50
C ASP A 554 24.32 -27.51 74.92
N TYR A 555 23.10 -27.28 74.43
CA TYR A 555 22.61 -26.00 73.91
C TYR A 555 21.12 -25.83 74.14
N LYS A 556 20.65 -24.59 74.03
CA LYS A 556 19.23 -24.24 73.97
C LYS A 556 19.02 -23.32 72.79
N VAL A 557 17.94 -23.50 72.05
CA VAL A 557 17.54 -22.56 70.99
C VAL A 557 16.34 -21.77 71.47
N ALA A 558 16.39 -20.46 71.29
CA ALA A 558 15.27 -19.59 71.63
C ALA A 558 15.23 -18.41 70.66
N GLY A 559 14.13 -18.29 69.91
CA GLY A 559 14.03 -17.35 68.80
C GLY A 559 15.11 -17.58 67.74
N GLY A 560 15.46 -18.84 67.45
CA GLY A 560 16.49 -19.23 66.47
C GLY A 560 17.94 -18.89 66.83
N ILE A 561 18.17 -18.10 67.87
CA ILE A 561 19.48 -17.96 68.49
C ILE A 561 19.79 -19.30 69.17
N THR A 562 20.77 -20.03 68.64
CA THR A 562 21.36 -21.15 69.37
C THR A 562 22.32 -20.60 70.39
N THR A 563 22.22 -21.12 71.61
CA THR A 563 23.15 -20.80 72.66
C THR A 563 23.50 -22.03 73.49
N PHE A 564 24.74 -22.47 73.36
CA PHE A 564 25.35 -23.65 73.95
C PHE A 564 25.53 -23.48 75.46
N LEU A 565 24.67 -24.14 76.26
CA LEU A 565 24.66 -24.10 77.72
C LEU A 565 26.00 -24.54 78.37
N LYS A 566 26.91 -25.12 77.58
CA LYS A 566 28.33 -25.32 77.91
C LYS A 566 29.20 -25.40 76.64
N GLU A 567 30.50 -25.28 76.82
CA GLU A 567 31.55 -25.49 75.80
C GLU A 567 31.53 -26.91 75.19
N GLN A 568 31.96 -27.05 73.93
CA GLN A 568 31.83 -28.28 73.12
C GLN A 568 33.19 -28.86 72.68
N SER A 569 33.28 -30.18 72.53
CA SER A 569 34.57 -30.90 72.45
C SER A 569 35.25 -30.95 71.08
N SER A 570 34.62 -30.45 70.02
CA SER A 570 35.21 -30.23 68.70
C SER A 570 34.43 -29.13 67.99
N LYS A 571 34.81 -28.78 66.75
CA LYS A 571 33.93 -27.96 65.92
C LYS A 571 32.57 -28.65 65.73
N VAL A 572 31.54 -27.83 65.65
CA VAL A 572 30.12 -28.21 65.52
C VAL A 572 29.50 -27.57 64.27
N TYR A 573 28.45 -28.17 63.74
CA TYR A 573 27.59 -27.55 62.72
C TYR A 573 26.11 -27.83 63.06
N CYS A 574 25.23 -26.93 62.67
CA CYS A 574 23.80 -27.12 62.79
C CYS A 574 23.26 -27.82 61.54
N GLN A 575 22.41 -28.82 61.72
CA GLN A 575 21.44 -29.23 60.71
C GLN A 575 20.12 -28.56 61.08
N MET A 576 19.68 -27.65 60.22
CA MET A 576 18.42 -26.95 60.34
C MET A 576 17.41 -27.65 59.43
N THR A 577 16.26 -28.02 59.98
CA THR A 577 15.12 -28.55 59.20
C THR A 577 13.89 -27.71 59.49
N ASN A 578 13.10 -27.38 58.48
CA ASN A 578 11.88 -26.61 58.64
C ASN A 578 10.80 -27.20 57.73
N THR A 579 9.71 -27.67 58.32
CA THR A 579 8.71 -28.48 57.62
C THR A 579 7.85 -27.68 56.63
N ALA A 580 7.89 -26.34 56.65
CA ALA A 580 7.35 -25.53 55.56
C ALA A 580 8.11 -25.74 54.24
N PHE A 581 9.35 -26.23 54.33
CA PHE A 581 10.21 -26.63 53.22
C PHE A 581 10.36 -28.16 53.14
N GLY A 582 9.39 -28.92 53.65
CA GLY A 582 9.35 -30.38 53.52
C GLY A 582 10.61 -31.07 54.06
N ASP A 583 11.30 -31.82 53.18
CA ASP A 583 12.49 -32.61 53.53
C ASP A 583 13.82 -31.80 53.50
N LEU A 584 13.80 -30.50 53.15
CA LEU A 584 15.03 -29.72 53.04
C LEU A 584 15.75 -29.64 54.39
N THR A 585 16.95 -30.23 54.43
CA THR A 585 17.91 -30.08 55.52
C THR A 585 18.99 -29.10 55.10
N LEU A 586 18.98 -27.90 55.67
CA LEU A 586 20.12 -26.98 55.59
C LEU A 586 21.19 -27.43 56.58
N LYS A 587 22.47 -27.25 56.22
CA LYS A 587 23.60 -27.51 57.12
C LYS A 587 24.46 -26.27 57.21
N THR A 588 24.98 -25.91 58.38
CA THR A 588 25.89 -24.76 58.49
C THR A 588 27.33 -25.13 58.12
N THR A 589 28.19 -24.12 58.00
CA THR A 589 29.64 -24.29 58.19
C THR A 589 29.98 -24.70 59.64
N LEU A 590 31.24 -25.08 59.88
CA LEU A 590 31.74 -25.57 61.18
C LEU A 590 32.17 -24.41 62.12
N THR A 591 31.83 -24.49 63.42
CA THR A 591 32.00 -23.44 64.45
C THR A 591 32.33 -23.97 65.86
N GLU A 592 32.44 -23.11 66.89
CA GLU A 592 32.79 -23.35 68.32
C GLU A 592 31.83 -22.52 69.25
N ALA A 593 31.64 -22.77 70.58
CA ALA A 593 30.28 -22.70 71.26
C ALA A 593 30.08 -22.22 72.77
N GLU A 594 29.06 -21.37 73.14
CA GLU A 594 28.55 -20.90 74.53
C GLU A 594 27.05 -20.28 74.65
N ALA A 595 26.48 -19.68 75.76
CA ALA A 595 24.99 -19.66 76.17
C ALA A 595 24.07 -18.33 76.38
N GLU A 596 22.68 -18.37 76.25
CA GLU A 596 21.52 -17.39 76.56
C GLU A 596 20.07 -17.76 75.95
N ALA A 597 18.96 -16.93 76.02
CA ALA A 597 17.57 -17.10 75.39
C ALA A 597 16.45 -15.93 75.48
N PRO A 598 15.43 -15.73 74.55
CA PRO A 598 14.31 -14.69 74.56
C PRO A 598 12.75 -15.07 74.37
N LEU A 599 11.88 -14.32 73.58
CA LEU A 599 10.35 -14.13 73.73
C LEU A 599 9.37 -14.08 72.45
N GLY A 600 8.07 -13.60 72.51
CA GLY A 600 6.95 -13.72 71.46
C GLY A 600 5.72 -12.69 71.35
N ASP A 601 4.50 -13.09 70.83
CA ASP A 601 3.55 -12.42 69.81
C ASP A 601 2.32 -11.43 70.11
N PRO A 602 1.85 -10.58 69.13
CA PRO A 602 0.81 -9.50 69.23
C PRO A 602 -0.59 -9.68 68.54
N VAL A 603 -1.51 -8.68 68.65
CA VAL A 603 -2.93 -8.68 68.11
C VAL A 603 -3.49 -7.38 67.46
N LEU A 604 -2.83 -6.23 67.54
CA LEU A 604 -3.16 -5.01 66.75
C LEU A 604 -1.85 -4.30 66.43
N THR A 605 -1.65 -3.93 65.17
CA THR A 605 -0.44 -3.28 64.69
C THR A 605 -0.81 -2.08 63.83
N PHE A 606 -0.19 -0.92 64.03
CA PHE A 606 -0.33 0.20 63.09
C PHE A 606 0.98 0.98 62.97
N THR A 607 1.22 1.52 61.78
CA THR A 607 2.41 2.33 61.48
C THR A 607 1.99 3.76 61.19
N THR A 608 2.76 4.69 61.75
CA THR A 608 2.49 6.13 61.74
C THR A 608 3.78 6.89 61.49
N GLU A 609 3.67 8.06 60.85
CA GLU A 609 4.80 8.98 60.74
C GLU A 609 4.95 9.87 61.99
N SER A 610 3.95 9.92 62.88
CA SER A 610 3.89 10.94 63.93
C SER A 610 4.88 10.71 65.06
N ASP A 611 5.71 11.71 65.34
CA ASP A 611 6.53 11.81 66.56
C ASP A 611 5.73 12.36 67.77
N ALA A 612 4.44 12.65 67.58
CA ALA A 612 3.56 13.17 68.63
C ALA A 612 2.84 12.05 69.40
N ALA A 613 2.34 12.37 70.60
CA ALA A 613 1.52 11.45 71.39
C ALA A 613 0.15 11.22 70.71
N ILE A 614 -0.03 10.03 70.14
CA ILE A 614 -1.23 9.60 69.42
C ILE A 614 -2.34 9.24 70.41
N SER A 615 -3.53 9.84 70.23
CA SER A 615 -4.72 9.54 71.02
C SER A 615 -5.47 8.34 70.43
N ILE A 616 -5.53 7.25 71.20
CA ILE A 616 -6.23 6.01 70.86
C ILE A 616 -7.47 5.92 71.74
N SER A 617 -8.63 5.64 71.15
CA SER A 617 -9.86 5.38 71.92
C SER A 617 -10.47 4.03 71.58
N THR A 618 -10.69 3.20 72.59
CA THR A 618 -11.24 1.84 72.45
C THR A 618 -12.36 1.55 73.45
N SER A 619 -13.36 0.76 73.03
CA SER A 619 -14.40 0.24 73.93
C SER A 619 -14.28 -1.28 74.06
N VAL A 620 -14.42 -1.78 75.30
CA VAL A 620 -14.27 -3.21 75.63
C VAL A 620 -15.43 -3.76 76.44
N LEU A 621 -15.77 -5.03 76.19
CA LEU A 621 -16.85 -5.75 76.87
C LEU A 621 -16.52 -6.17 78.31
N SER A 622 -15.24 -6.26 78.67
CA SER A 622 -14.78 -6.58 80.03
C SER A 622 -13.41 -5.96 80.32
N LYS A 623 -13.08 -5.77 81.61
CA LYS A 623 -11.78 -5.25 82.06
C LYS A 623 -10.62 -6.17 81.64
N GLY A 624 -9.47 -5.60 81.28
CA GLY A 624 -8.26 -6.36 80.94
C GLY A 624 -6.99 -5.51 80.88
N PHE A 625 -5.88 -6.14 80.50
CA PHE A 625 -4.61 -5.46 80.19
C PHE A 625 -4.21 -5.75 78.74
N VAL A 626 -3.58 -4.77 78.09
CA VAL A 626 -2.84 -4.93 76.84
C VAL A 626 -1.39 -4.53 77.08
N LYS A 627 -0.43 -5.30 76.58
CA LYS A 627 0.95 -4.86 76.51
C LYS A 627 1.16 -4.08 75.21
N ILE A 628 2.01 -3.07 75.25
CA ILE A 628 2.28 -2.19 74.12
C ILE A 628 3.79 -2.18 73.91
N ASP A 629 4.20 -2.51 72.70
CA ASP A 629 5.49 -2.10 72.13
C ASP A 629 5.22 -0.80 71.34
N ALA A 630 6.00 0.23 71.60
CA ALA A 630 5.84 1.52 70.92
C ALA A 630 6.68 1.65 69.64
N GLY A 631 7.38 0.57 69.25
CA GLY A 631 8.20 0.44 68.04
C GLY A 631 9.70 0.23 68.33
N ASP A 632 10.10 -0.04 69.57
CA ASP A 632 11.49 -0.23 70.00
C ASP A 632 11.78 -1.63 70.60
N GLY A 633 10.78 -2.51 70.65
CA GLY A 633 10.88 -3.84 71.27
C GLY A 633 10.73 -3.83 72.79
N ASN A 634 10.57 -2.67 73.43
CA ASN A 634 10.33 -2.59 74.88
C ASN A 634 8.83 -2.64 75.18
N VAL A 635 8.39 -3.76 75.75
CA VAL A 635 6.97 -4.06 75.99
C VAL A 635 6.52 -3.61 77.39
N TYR A 636 5.47 -2.79 77.48
CA TYR A 636 4.91 -2.29 78.75
C TYR A 636 3.39 -2.47 78.87
N ASP A 637 2.86 -2.64 80.09
CA ASP A 637 1.45 -3.00 80.33
C ASP A 637 0.50 -1.78 80.46
N LYS A 638 -0.75 -1.90 79.97
CA LYS A 638 -1.80 -0.86 80.00
C LYS A 638 -3.18 -1.44 80.36
N GLU A 639 -3.88 -0.81 81.32
CA GLU A 639 -5.23 -1.23 81.78
C GLU A 639 -6.36 -0.66 80.90
N LEU A 640 -7.36 -1.49 80.56
CA LEU A 640 -8.61 -1.12 79.88
C LEU A 640 -9.85 -1.41 80.76
N LYS A 641 -10.87 -0.54 80.69
CA LYS A 641 -12.07 -0.55 81.55
C LYS A 641 -13.36 -0.64 80.71
N THR A 642 -14.43 -1.17 81.31
CA THR A 642 -15.78 -1.13 80.72
C THR A 642 -16.35 0.29 80.81
N SER A 643 -16.55 0.96 79.68
CA SER A 643 -16.95 2.38 79.61
C SER A 643 -17.87 2.62 78.41
N MET A 644 -19.01 3.29 78.63
CA MET A 644 -19.89 3.78 77.55
C MET A 644 -19.34 5.02 76.83
N MET A 645 -18.35 5.71 77.41
CA MET A 645 -17.62 6.82 76.78
C MET A 645 -16.27 6.39 76.19
N GLY A 646 -16.01 5.07 76.13
CA GLY A 646 -14.74 4.49 75.70
C GLY A 646 -13.61 4.64 76.74
N ASN A 647 -12.44 4.11 76.37
CA ASN A 647 -11.15 4.29 77.04
C ASN A 647 -10.25 5.09 76.11
N THR A 648 -9.99 6.35 76.44
CA THR A 648 -9.01 7.17 75.71
C THR A 648 -7.68 7.14 76.44
N PHE A 649 -6.60 6.84 75.72
CA PHE A 649 -5.23 6.94 76.21
C PHE A 649 -4.27 7.31 75.09
N THR A 650 -3.11 7.84 75.46
CA THR A 650 -2.05 8.19 74.51
C THR A 650 -0.95 7.12 74.44
N VAL A 651 -0.36 6.99 73.26
CA VAL A 651 0.91 6.29 73.00
C VAL A 651 1.80 7.23 72.19
N THR A 652 3.07 7.34 72.54
CA THR A 652 4.07 8.07 71.73
C THR A 652 4.89 7.04 70.96
N PRO A 653 4.86 7.03 69.61
CA PRO A 653 5.67 6.12 68.80
C PRO A 653 7.18 6.35 68.98
N VAL A 654 7.97 5.29 68.90
CA VAL A 654 9.43 5.30 68.97
C VAL A 654 10.03 4.28 67.99
N GLY A 655 11.34 4.31 67.77
CA GLY A 655 12.05 3.31 66.95
C GLY A 655 11.49 3.20 65.53
N THR A 656 10.91 2.05 65.19
CA THR A 656 10.27 1.76 63.89
C THR A 656 8.98 2.54 63.64
N LYS A 657 8.38 3.14 64.68
CA LYS A 657 7.02 3.71 64.69
C LYS A 657 5.89 2.72 64.34
N GLU A 658 6.18 1.43 64.35
CA GLU A 658 5.20 0.34 64.26
C GLU A 658 4.73 -0.01 65.68
N VAL A 659 3.55 0.47 66.06
CA VAL A 659 3.02 0.28 67.42
C VAL A 659 2.26 -1.04 67.49
N LYS A 660 2.73 -1.98 68.33
CA LYS A 660 2.17 -3.33 68.47
C LYS A 660 1.51 -3.52 69.84
N PHE A 661 0.30 -4.04 69.82
CA PHE A 661 -0.52 -4.33 70.99
C PHE A 661 -0.58 -5.84 71.20
N TYR A 662 -0.03 -6.35 72.31
CA TYR A 662 0.02 -7.77 72.67
C TYR A 662 -1.03 -8.04 73.76
N SER A 663 -2.11 -8.76 73.45
CA SER A 663 -3.20 -9.01 74.41
C SER A 663 -4.09 -10.19 74.03
N ASP A 664 -4.70 -10.81 75.05
CA ASP A 664 -5.66 -11.92 74.95
C ASP A 664 -7.11 -11.41 74.68
N THR A 665 -7.25 -10.48 73.72
CA THR A 665 -8.46 -9.62 73.59
C THR A 665 -9.50 -10.09 72.57
N THR A 666 -10.27 -11.10 72.95
CA THR A 666 -11.60 -11.42 72.38
C THR A 666 -12.69 -10.36 72.69
N LYS A 667 -12.31 -9.07 72.82
CA LYS A 667 -13.01 -8.12 73.72
C LYS A 667 -13.13 -6.66 73.25
N ILE A 668 -12.45 -6.23 72.18
CA ILE A 668 -12.50 -4.84 71.67
C ILE A 668 -13.62 -4.73 70.62
N ILE A 669 -14.57 -3.81 70.83
CA ILE A 669 -15.78 -3.65 69.99
C ILE A 669 -15.86 -2.33 69.23
N SER A 670 -15.02 -1.35 69.59
CA SER A 670 -14.93 -0.06 68.90
C SER A 670 -13.50 0.45 68.93
N LEU A 671 -13.04 1.01 67.81
CA LEU A 671 -11.71 1.60 67.63
C LEU A 671 -11.82 2.97 66.95
N THR A 672 -11.09 3.96 67.50
CA THR A 672 -10.93 5.29 66.91
C THR A 672 -9.45 5.67 66.80
N LEU A 673 -9.00 5.95 65.58
CA LEU A 673 -7.65 6.42 65.22
C LEU A 673 -7.76 7.56 64.18
N SER A 674 -8.12 8.76 64.64
CA SER A 674 -8.43 9.91 63.77
C SER A 674 -7.40 11.03 63.86
N ASN A 675 -6.89 11.49 62.70
CA ASN A 675 -5.84 12.50 62.58
C ASN A 675 -4.54 12.10 63.31
N VAL A 676 -4.02 10.90 63.02
CA VAL A 676 -2.83 10.31 63.69
C VAL A 676 -1.74 9.86 62.71
N GLN A 677 -1.77 10.39 61.47
CA GLN A 677 -0.75 10.20 60.43
C GLN A 677 -0.43 8.73 60.12
N LEU A 678 -1.47 7.88 60.07
CA LEU A 678 -1.31 6.47 59.69
C LEU A 678 -0.82 6.31 58.25
N THR A 679 0.08 5.35 58.06
CA THR A 679 0.48 4.80 56.75
C THR A 679 -0.08 3.39 56.54
N SER A 680 -0.20 2.60 57.62
CA SER A 680 -0.87 1.30 57.63
C SER A 680 -1.55 1.03 58.97
N ALA A 681 -2.56 0.15 58.95
CA ALA A 681 -3.21 -0.38 60.16
C ALA A 681 -3.69 -1.81 59.92
N ASP A 682 -3.09 -2.78 60.61
CA ASP A 682 -3.57 -4.15 60.69
C ASP A 682 -4.55 -4.29 61.87
N ILE A 683 -5.83 -4.41 61.53
CA ILE A 683 -6.92 -4.65 62.47
C ILE A 683 -7.43 -6.10 62.43
N SER A 684 -6.70 -7.02 61.77
CA SER A 684 -7.16 -8.41 61.52
C SER A 684 -7.53 -9.18 62.80
N GLY A 685 -6.82 -8.94 63.91
CA GLY A 685 -7.10 -9.51 65.23
C GLY A 685 -8.32 -8.92 65.95
N LEU A 686 -8.91 -7.82 65.46
CA LEU A 686 -10.06 -7.13 66.07
C LEU A 686 -11.39 -7.63 65.50
N THR A 687 -11.66 -8.94 65.64
CA THR A 687 -12.81 -9.64 65.02
C THR A 687 -14.17 -9.30 65.64
N GLU A 688 -14.21 -8.73 66.85
CA GLU A 688 -15.45 -8.32 67.54
C GLU A 688 -15.90 -6.87 67.24
N LEU A 689 -15.27 -6.21 66.27
CA LEU A 689 -15.51 -4.78 66.01
C LEU A 689 -16.89 -4.49 65.39
N THR A 690 -17.66 -3.61 66.04
CA THR A 690 -18.97 -3.12 65.54
C THR A 690 -18.92 -1.69 65.01
N THR A 691 -17.91 -0.91 65.42
CA THR A 691 -17.73 0.51 65.05
C THR A 691 -16.25 0.78 64.73
N LEU A 692 -15.98 1.26 63.52
CA LEU A 692 -14.64 1.64 63.07
C LEU A 692 -14.60 3.12 62.69
N THR A 693 -13.67 3.87 63.28
CA THR A 693 -13.45 5.29 63.00
C THR A 693 -11.97 5.57 62.74
N ILE A 694 -11.58 5.62 61.48
CA ILE A 694 -10.22 5.99 61.05
C ILE A 694 -10.37 7.15 60.07
N ARG A 695 -10.32 8.39 60.55
CA ARG A 695 -10.56 9.60 59.74
C ARG A 695 -9.33 10.49 59.66
N LEU A 696 -9.22 11.32 58.63
CA LEU A 696 -8.17 12.35 58.51
C LEU A 696 -6.72 11.78 58.52
N ASN A 697 -6.49 10.62 57.93
CA ASN A 697 -5.16 10.02 57.73
C ASN A 697 -4.84 9.95 56.22
N PRO A 698 -4.41 11.05 55.58
CA PRO A 698 -4.30 11.15 54.11
C PRO A 698 -3.21 10.27 53.47
N LYS A 699 -2.39 9.58 54.28
CA LYS A 699 -1.38 8.61 53.81
C LYS A 699 -1.83 7.14 53.89
N LEU A 700 -3.00 6.87 54.49
CA LEU A 700 -3.59 5.53 54.51
C LEU A 700 -4.31 5.28 53.18
N THR A 701 -3.67 4.53 52.27
CA THR A 701 -4.14 4.26 50.90
C THR A 701 -4.95 2.97 50.75
N SER A 702 -4.87 2.06 51.72
CA SER A 702 -5.66 0.84 51.81
C SER A 702 -6.03 0.53 53.26
N LEU A 703 -7.07 -0.27 53.46
CA LEU A 703 -7.52 -0.72 54.78
C LEU A 703 -8.29 -2.03 54.62
N ASP A 704 -7.74 -3.14 55.12
CA ASP A 704 -8.46 -4.41 55.17
C ASP A 704 -9.49 -4.39 56.31
N MET A 705 -10.70 -4.88 56.01
CA MET A 705 -11.82 -5.03 56.94
C MET A 705 -12.51 -6.40 56.77
N SER A 706 -11.87 -7.34 56.08
CA SER A 706 -12.40 -8.66 55.72
C SER A 706 -12.79 -9.50 56.93
N ASN A 707 -12.08 -9.34 58.05
CA ASN A 707 -12.36 -9.99 59.35
C ASN A 707 -13.46 -9.28 60.18
N GLN A 708 -13.88 -8.08 59.79
CA GLN A 708 -14.84 -7.25 60.55
C GLN A 708 -16.30 -7.47 60.08
N ALA A 709 -16.73 -8.74 60.01
CA ALA A 709 -18.08 -9.13 59.60
C ALA A 709 -19.22 -8.60 60.53
N LYS A 710 -18.87 -8.10 61.72
CA LYS A 710 -19.80 -7.52 62.71
C LYS A 710 -19.96 -5.99 62.59
N LEU A 711 -19.29 -5.35 61.63
CA LEU A 711 -19.22 -3.90 61.48
C LEU A 711 -20.57 -3.30 61.05
N LYS A 712 -21.10 -2.37 61.85
CA LYS A 712 -22.35 -1.63 61.59
C LYS A 712 -22.11 -0.19 61.16
N TYR A 713 -21.07 0.44 61.72
CA TYR A 713 -20.78 1.86 61.53
C TYR A 713 -19.35 2.04 61.05
N LEU A 714 -19.22 2.47 59.80
CA LEU A 714 -17.94 2.69 59.12
C LEU A 714 -17.75 4.18 58.82
N PHE A 715 -16.70 4.76 59.40
CA PHE A 715 -16.31 6.15 59.18
C PHE A 715 -14.83 6.23 58.80
N VAL A 716 -14.56 6.29 57.50
CA VAL A 716 -13.20 6.36 56.93
C VAL A 716 -13.01 7.57 56.01
N ASN A 717 -13.62 8.70 56.38
CA ASN A 717 -13.55 9.93 55.60
C ASN A 717 -12.25 10.71 55.84
N GLY A 718 -11.68 11.31 54.79
CA GLY A 718 -10.45 12.11 54.86
C GLY A 718 -9.16 11.28 54.84
N ASN A 719 -9.12 10.14 54.17
CA ASN A 719 -7.92 9.31 54.03
C ASN A 719 -7.42 9.31 52.56
N GLY A 720 -6.48 8.43 52.23
CA GLY A 720 -5.91 8.29 50.89
C GLY A 720 -6.50 7.13 50.08
N LEU A 721 -7.62 6.54 50.51
CA LEU A 721 -8.13 5.25 50.00
C LEU A 721 -8.49 5.33 48.50
N THR A 722 -7.97 4.41 47.70
CA THR A 722 -8.23 4.33 46.24
C THR A 722 -9.31 3.32 45.84
N GLU A 723 -9.52 2.30 46.67
CA GLU A 723 -10.57 1.28 46.55
C GLU A 723 -11.07 0.92 47.96
N LEU A 724 -12.29 0.38 48.06
CA LEU A 724 -12.86 -0.12 49.29
C LEU A 724 -13.67 -1.40 49.03
N ASP A 725 -13.20 -2.55 49.52
CA ASP A 725 -13.98 -3.79 49.55
C ASP A 725 -14.86 -3.86 50.80
N LEU A 726 -16.12 -4.19 50.59
CA LEU A 726 -17.16 -4.32 51.61
C LEU A 726 -17.85 -5.70 51.55
N THR A 727 -17.30 -6.66 50.80
CA THR A 727 -17.91 -7.96 50.50
C THR A 727 -18.30 -8.74 51.77
N ASN A 728 -17.49 -8.67 52.83
CA ASN A 728 -17.77 -9.33 54.11
C ASN A 728 -18.56 -8.45 55.10
N ASN A 729 -18.80 -7.17 54.80
CA ASN A 729 -19.34 -6.19 55.74
C ASN A 729 -20.85 -5.91 55.50
N VAL A 730 -21.61 -6.94 55.13
CA VAL A 730 -23.07 -6.86 54.83
C VAL A 730 -23.94 -6.39 56.02
N ALA A 731 -23.38 -6.32 57.23
CA ALA A 731 -24.02 -5.83 58.44
C ALA A 731 -24.05 -4.29 58.57
N LEU A 732 -23.48 -3.55 57.61
CA LEU A 732 -23.40 -2.08 57.64
C LEU A 732 -24.77 -1.40 57.62
N GLU A 733 -24.94 -0.41 58.50
CA GLU A 733 -26.13 0.43 58.60
C GLU A 733 -25.89 1.85 58.08
N ASN A 734 -24.68 2.39 58.26
CA ASN A 734 -24.32 3.75 57.91
C ASN A 734 -22.83 3.81 57.54
N MET A 735 -22.55 4.29 56.33
CA MET A 735 -21.20 4.39 55.77
C MET A 735 -20.88 5.84 55.37
N THR A 736 -19.70 6.31 55.81
CA THR A 736 -19.18 7.65 55.53
C THR A 736 -17.74 7.53 55.03
N VAL A 737 -17.56 7.70 53.71
CA VAL A 737 -16.32 7.42 52.95
C VAL A 737 -15.89 8.63 52.08
N ASN A 738 -16.47 9.80 52.33
CA ASN A 738 -16.13 11.04 51.63
C ASN A 738 -14.69 11.49 51.86
N ASP A 739 -14.19 12.38 50.99
CA ASP A 739 -12.82 12.91 51.06
C ASP A 739 -11.76 11.78 50.99
N ASN A 740 -11.82 10.98 49.92
CA ASN A 740 -10.85 9.93 49.60
C ASN A 740 -10.49 10.01 48.09
N LYS A 741 -9.88 8.96 47.53
CA LYS A 741 -9.57 8.81 46.11
C LYS A 741 -10.28 7.61 45.48
N LEU A 742 -11.43 7.21 46.02
CA LEU A 742 -12.11 5.97 45.64
C LEU A 742 -12.52 6.04 44.17
N THR A 743 -11.95 5.18 43.32
CA THR A 743 -12.40 4.94 41.94
C THR A 743 -13.45 3.83 41.89
N SER A 744 -13.45 2.95 42.89
CA SER A 744 -14.33 1.79 43.06
C SER A 744 -14.78 1.62 44.52
N ILE A 745 -15.96 1.02 44.70
CA ILE A 745 -16.40 0.39 45.95
C ILE A 745 -16.92 -1.01 45.58
N ILE A 746 -16.30 -2.06 46.11
CA ILE A 746 -16.68 -3.44 45.81
C ILE A 746 -17.78 -3.87 46.79
N LEU A 747 -18.91 -4.28 46.21
CA LEU A 747 -20.10 -4.75 46.94
C LEU A 747 -20.28 -6.24 46.73
N GLY A 748 -20.48 -6.99 47.82
CA GLY A 748 -20.59 -8.45 47.82
C GLY A 748 -21.76 -9.02 47.02
N GLY A 749 -21.91 -10.34 47.02
CA GLY A 749 -23.00 -11.01 46.28
C GLY A 749 -24.41 -10.72 46.85
N ASP A 750 -24.50 -10.50 48.15
CA ASP A 750 -25.74 -10.21 48.86
C ASP A 750 -26.10 -8.71 48.85
N ALA A 751 -27.37 -8.41 49.13
CA ALA A 751 -27.83 -7.04 49.36
C ALA A 751 -27.39 -6.51 50.74
N TYR A 752 -27.42 -5.19 50.93
CA TYR A 752 -27.09 -4.51 52.19
C TYR A 752 -28.38 -4.00 52.87
N PRO A 753 -29.20 -4.86 53.51
CA PRO A 753 -30.57 -4.52 53.94
C PRO A 753 -30.64 -3.51 55.09
N GLY A 754 -29.54 -3.28 55.81
CA GLY A 754 -29.45 -2.30 56.89
C GLY A 754 -29.00 -0.91 56.45
N LEU A 755 -28.41 -0.75 55.26
CA LEU A 755 -27.66 0.44 54.88
C LEU A 755 -28.59 1.58 54.46
N TRP A 756 -28.99 2.40 55.44
CA TRP A 756 -29.92 3.52 55.24
C TRP A 756 -29.21 4.83 54.82
N LYS A 757 -27.88 4.92 55.04
CA LYS A 757 -27.07 6.11 54.72
C LYS A 757 -25.75 5.79 54.02
N LEU A 758 -25.52 6.47 52.91
CA LEU A 758 -24.25 6.51 52.15
C LEU A 758 -23.81 7.97 51.98
N VAL A 759 -22.61 8.30 52.45
CA VAL A 759 -21.95 9.58 52.14
C VAL A 759 -20.60 9.27 51.50
N GLY A 760 -20.52 9.45 50.18
CA GLY A 760 -19.35 9.12 49.35
C GLY A 760 -18.88 10.27 48.46
N GLY A 761 -19.30 11.51 48.74
CA GLY A 761 -18.85 12.68 47.99
C GLY A 761 -17.35 12.97 48.13
N ASN A 762 -16.78 13.80 47.25
CA ASN A 762 -15.33 14.08 47.16
C ASN A 762 -14.51 12.78 46.97
N ASN A 763 -14.70 12.13 45.82
CA ASN A 763 -14.05 10.87 45.41
C ASN A 763 -13.90 10.83 43.87
N GLU A 764 -13.45 9.70 43.31
CA GLU A 764 -13.23 9.52 41.86
C GLU A 764 -14.19 8.51 41.21
N LEU A 765 -15.32 8.19 41.86
CA LEU A 765 -16.28 7.17 41.43
C LEU A 765 -17.00 7.60 40.14
N SER A 766 -17.08 6.69 39.16
CA SER A 766 -17.80 6.91 37.90
C SER A 766 -19.09 6.07 37.77
N SER A 767 -19.22 5.02 38.58
CA SER A 767 -20.37 4.11 38.64
C SER A 767 -20.43 3.41 40.01
N LEU A 768 -21.61 2.89 40.38
CA LEU A 768 -21.80 2.05 41.58
C LEU A 768 -23.06 1.18 41.38
N ASP A 769 -23.03 -0.07 41.87
CA ASP A 769 -24.18 -0.98 41.79
C ASP A 769 -25.23 -0.65 42.87
N PHE A 770 -26.17 0.23 42.52
CA PHE A 770 -27.29 0.58 43.40
C PHE A 770 -28.34 -0.52 43.56
N THR A 771 -28.31 -1.62 42.79
CA THR A 771 -29.31 -2.70 42.92
C THR A 771 -29.21 -3.41 44.28
N LYS A 772 -28.00 -3.47 44.85
CA LYS A 772 -27.71 -4.04 46.18
C LYS A 772 -28.03 -3.09 47.34
N LEU A 773 -28.33 -1.82 47.05
CA LEU A 773 -28.40 -0.72 48.02
C LEU A 773 -29.84 -0.20 48.27
N GLY A 774 -30.85 -1.06 48.09
CA GLY A 774 -32.28 -0.68 48.14
C GLY A 774 -32.81 -0.13 49.47
N ALA A 775 -32.01 -0.15 50.55
CA ALA A 775 -32.38 0.40 51.87
C ALA A 775 -32.06 1.90 52.04
N LEU A 776 -31.37 2.52 51.08
CA LEU A 776 -30.90 3.91 51.20
C LEU A 776 -32.05 4.93 51.31
N THR A 777 -31.91 5.86 52.27
CA THR A 777 -32.83 6.99 52.50
C THR A 777 -32.13 8.35 52.52
N ASN A 778 -30.79 8.36 52.60
CA ASN A 778 -29.93 9.54 52.66
C ASN A 778 -28.62 9.26 51.89
N VAL A 779 -28.39 9.97 50.78
CA VAL A 779 -27.35 9.66 49.79
C VAL A 779 -26.59 10.92 49.33
N ASP A 780 -25.27 10.94 49.46
CA ASP A 780 -24.42 11.99 48.90
C ASP A 780 -23.33 11.38 48.00
N LEU A 781 -23.34 11.80 46.73
CA LEU A 781 -22.41 11.40 45.67
C LEU A 781 -21.73 12.61 45.02
N SER A 782 -21.85 13.82 45.60
CA SER A 782 -21.30 15.06 45.05
C SER A 782 -19.77 14.99 44.85
N ASN A 783 -19.22 15.76 43.92
CA ASN A 783 -17.79 15.80 43.60
C ASN A 783 -17.22 14.38 43.31
N ASN A 784 -17.82 13.71 42.32
CA ASN A 784 -17.36 12.43 41.76
C ASN A 784 -17.28 12.55 40.21
N LYS A 785 -17.18 11.43 39.49
CA LYS A 785 -17.06 11.35 38.02
C LYS A 785 -18.27 10.66 37.35
N PHE A 786 -19.45 10.72 37.96
CA PHE A 786 -20.66 10.11 37.38
C PHE A 786 -21.23 10.95 36.21
N LYS A 787 -21.92 10.29 35.28
CA LYS A 787 -22.72 10.90 34.21
C LYS A 787 -24.22 10.65 34.44
N PHE A 788 -25.13 11.18 33.62
CA PHE A 788 -26.55 10.83 33.72
C PHE A 788 -26.76 9.34 33.45
N SER A 789 -26.05 8.80 32.46
CA SER A 789 -26.03 7.37 32.12
C SER A 789 -25.54 6.43 33.24
N THR A 790 -24.84 6.94 34.26
CA THR A 790 -24.29 6.13 35.38
C THR A 790 -24.84 6.49 36.76
N LEU A 791 -25.68 7.52 36.88
CA LEU A 791 -26.37 7.87 38.13
C LEU A 791 -27.69 7.07 38.27
N PRO A 792 -28.07 6.68 39.50
CA PRO A 792 -29.43 6.20 39.76
C PRO A 792 -30.41 7.36 39.66
N VAL A 793 -31.60 7.13 39.13
CA VAL A 793 -32.73 8.08 39.30
C VAL A 793 -33.15 8.07 40.78
N LYS A 794 -33.56 9.24 41.31
CA LYS A 794 -33.94 9.39 42.72
C LYS A 794 -35.02 8.38 43.13
N GLY A 795 -34.66 7.46 44.03
CA GLY A 795 -35.58 6.48 44.59
C GLY A 795 -36.70 7.12 45.43
N SER A 796 -37.89 6.51 45.44
CA SER A 796 -39.06 7.02 46.17
C SER A 796 -38.88 7.06 47.70
N ALA A 797 -37.94 6.29 48.25
CA ALA A 797 -37.56 6.29 49.67
C ALA A 797 -36.54 7.39 50.05
N TRP A 798 -35.98 8.13 49.08
CA TRP A 798 -34.87 9.04 49.33
C TRP A 798 -35.37 10.38 49.89
N THR A 799 -35.15 10.56 51.20
CA THR A 799 -35.52 11.76 51.96
C THR A 799 -34.57 12.93 51.72
N ASN A 800 -33.27 12.63 51.56
CA ASN A 800 -32.21 13.59 51.30
C ASN A 800 -31.27 12.99 50.25
N TYR A 801 -30.90 13.77 49.24
CA TYR A 801 -29.97 13.34 48.19
C TYR A 801 -29.15 14.51 47.67
N VAL A 802 -27.88 14.27 47.31
CA VAL A 802 -26.98 15.28 46.73
C VAL A 802 -26.19 14.64 45.58
N TYR A 803 -26.34 15.19 44.38
CA TYR A 803 -25.57 14.76 43.18
C TYR A 803 -24.60 15.82 42.65
N GLN A 804 -24.80 17.11 42.96
CA GLN A 804 -24.02 18.19 42.37
C GLN A 804 -22.95 18.74 43.34
N PRO A 805 -21.79 19.21 42.84
CA PRO A 805 -21.33 19.13 41.44
C PRO A 805 -20.88 17.70 41.06
N GLN A 806 -20.52 17.49 39.79
CA GLN A 806 -19.70 16.36 39.33
C GLN A 806 -18.49 16.92 38.57
N ALA A 807 -17.49 16.08 38.32
CA ALA A 807 -16.36 16.40 37.45
C ALA A 807 -16.82 16.63 36.00
N VAL A 808 -15.97 17.32 35.22
CA VAL A 808 -16.25 17.56 33.80
C VAL A 808 -16.20 16.28 32.97
N VAL A 809 -17.14 16.12 32.05
CA VAL A 809 -17.21 15.01 31.09
C VAL A 809 -16.16 15.23 30.00
N GLY A 810 -15.17 14.33 29.92
CA GLY A 810 -14.16 14.38 28.87
C GLY A 810 -14.76 14.24 27.48
N ILE A 811 -14.38 15.16 26.58
CA ILE A 811 -14.61 15.15 25.14
C ILE A 811 -13.27 15.37 24.40
N ALA A 812 -13.26 15.31 23.07
CA ALA A 812 -12.06 15.57 22.26
C ALA A 812 -11.52 17.01 22.43
N GLU A 813 -10.22 17.21 22.20
CA GLU A 813 -9.56 18.51 22.41
C GLU A 813 -9.84 19.52 21.30
N SER A 814 -10.07 19.09 20.06
CA SER A 814 -10.63 19.91 18.97
C SER A 814 -11.58 19.10 18.08
N GLY A 815 -12.35 19.81 17.26
CA GLY A 815 -13.07 19.26 16.11
C GLY A 815 -14.40 19.94 15.83
N SER A 816 -14.94 19.67 14.64
CA SER A 816 -16.24 20.20 14.19
C SER A 816 -17.45 19.39 14.67
N LYS A 817 -17.25 18.21 15.26
CA LYS A 817 -18.31 17.34 15.78
C LYS A 817 -17.94 16.77 17.15
N VAL A 818 -18.89 16.73 18.08
CA VAL A 818 -18.72 16.17 19.44
C VAL A 818 -19.85 15.21 19.74
N ASP A 819 -19.50 13.94 20.01
CA ASP A 819 -20.45 12.88 20.34
C ASP A 819 -20.72 12.81 21.85
N LEU A 820 -21.97 13.07 22.23
CA LEU A 820 -22.51 12.87 23.58
C LEU A 820 -23.80 12.00 23.53
N SER A 821 -23.94 11.18 22.49
CA SER A 821 -25.12 10.32 22.22
C SER A 821 -25.46 9.36 23.36
N SER A 822 -24.44 8.87 24.08
CA SER A 822 -24.58 8.05 25.30
C SER A 822 -25.39 8.72 26.43
N GLU A 823 -25.54 10.04 26.41
CA GLU A 823 -26.36 10.81 27.36
C GLU A 823 -27.67 11.32 26.75
N ALA A 824 -27.98 11.03 25.47
CA ALA A 824 -29.06 11.69 24.73
C ALA A 824 -30.46 11.43 25.28
N VAL A 825 -30.73 10.19 25.68
CA VAL A 825 -31.98 9.78 26.34
C VAL A 825 -31.60 8.91 27.53
N VAL A 826 -31.93 9.38 28.74
CA VAL A 826 -31.64 8.67 29.99
C VAL A 826 -32.94 8.56 30.79
N SER A 827 -33.33 7.33 31.15
CA SER A 827 -34.59 7.04 31.86
C SER A 827 -35.82 7.67 31.18
N ASP A 828 -35.95 7.46 29.87
CA ASP A 828 -36.99 8.00 28.98
C ASP A 828 -37.08 9.55 28.91
N VAL A 829 -36.08 10.27 29.43
CA VAL A 829 -35.98 11.73 29.39
C VAL A 829 -34.84 12.16 28.47
N ASN A 830 -35.16 13.01 27.49
CA ASN A 830 -34.17 13.65 26.60
C ASN A 830 -33.28 14.63 27.39
N THR A 831 -31.97 14.56 27.18
CA THR A 831 -31.01 15.54 27.71
C THR A 831 -31.01 16.81 26.85
N VAL A 832 -30.99 17.97 27.50
CA VAL A 832 -30.84 19.28 26.86
C VAL A 832 -29.37 19.67 26.87
N TYR A 833 -28.84 19.96 25.67
CA TYR A 833 -27.47 20.37 25.42
C TYR A 833 -27.43 21.87 25.11
N SER A 834 -26.51 22.60 25.73
CA SER A 834 -26.32 24.04 25.51
C SER A 834 -24.83 24.37 25.50
N TRP A 835 -24.33 24.94 24.41
CA TRP A 835 -22.90 25.24 24.25
C TRP A 835 -22.55 26.69 24.60
N PHE A 836 -21.35 26.88 25.14
CA PHE A 836 -20.83 28.15 25.62
C PHE A 836 -19.35 28.30 25.25
N LEU A 837 -18.93 29.52 24.92
CA LEU A 837 -17.51 29.90 24.94
C LEU A 837 -16.95 29.78 26.37
N LYS A 838 -15.63 29.64 26.47
CA LYS A 838 -14.84 29.57 27.72
C LYS A 838 -15.06 30.73 28.69
N ASP A 839 -15.43 31.91 28.20
CA ASP A 839 -15.77 33.08 29.02
C ASP A 839 -17.18 33.01 29.65
N GLY A 840 -18.02 32.07 29.20
CA GLY A 840 -19.41 31.89 29.61
C GLY A 840 -20.45 32.47 28.64
N THR A 841 -20.05 33.04 27.50
CA THR A 841 -20.96 33.50 26.45
C THR A 841 -21.68 32.31 25.81
N ALA A 842 -23.01 32.33 25.75
CA ALA A 842 -23.82 31.26 25.17
C ALA A 842 -23.78 31.30 23.63
N LEU A 843 -23.66 30.13 23.01
CA LEU A 843 -23.77 29.95 21.56
C LEU A 843 -25.24 29.72 21.14
N THR A 844 -25.54 30.06 19.89
CA THR A 844 -26.90 30.01 19.32
C THR A 844 -27.12 28.70 18.54
N ALA A 845 -28.09 27.89 18.97
CA ALA A 845 -28.48 26.69 18.24
C ALA A 845 -29.00 27.03 16.83
N ASP A 846 -28.74 26.14 15.87
CA ASP A 846 -28.99 26.28 14.43
C ASP A 846 -28.31 27.50 13.75
N THR A 847 -27.44 28.23 14.46
CA THR A 847 -26.56 29.29 13.90
C THR A 847 -25.08 28.96 14.10
N ASP A 848 -24.68 28.64 15.33
CA ASP A 848 -23.29 28.35 15.71
C ASP A 848 -23.03 26.85 15.83
N TYR A 849 -24.05 26.09 16.25
CA TYR A 849 -24.02 24.63 16.36
C TYR A 849 -25.42 24.03 16.17
N LYS A 850 -25.47 22.74 15.84
CA LYS A 850 -26.70 21.94 15.76
C LYS A 850 -26.52 20.63 16.53
N VAL A 851 -27.60 20.11 17.12
CA VAL A 851 -27.56 18.85 17.89
C VAL A 851 -28.57 17.85 17.32
N ALA A 852 -28.12 16.63 17.03
CA ALA A 852 -28.95 15.53 16.56
C ALA A 852 -28.51 14.22 17.24
N GLY A 853 -29.44 13.51 17.90
CA GLY A 853 -29.14 12.25 18.58
C GLY A 853 -28.10 12.35 19.72
N GLY A 854 -27.87 13.55 20.26
CA GLY A 854 -26.80 13.84 21.23
C GLY A 854 -25.43 14.10 20.61
N ILE A 855 -25.29 14.03 19.28
CA ILE A 855 -24.10 14.51 18.57
C ILE A 855 -24.29 16.00 18.27
N THR A 856 -23.29 16.82 18.62
CA THR A 856 -23.20 18.22 18.23
C THR A 856 -22.37 18.35 16.95
N THR A 857 -22.76 19.24 16.04
CA THR A 857 -21.95 19.72 14.91
C THR A 857 -21.84 21.24 14.97
N PHE A 858 -20.64 21.79 14.84
CA PHE A 858 -20.38 23.22 14.82
C PHE A 858 -20.50 23.78 13.41
N LEU A 859 -21.36 24.79 13.25
CA LEU A 859 -21.69 25.43 11.98
C LEU A 859 -20.76 26.61 11.69
N THR A 860 -20.16 27.19 12.73
CA THR A 860 -19.17 28.27 12.66
C THR A 860 -17.97 27.94 13.54
N ALA A 861 -16.78 28.37 13.11
CA ALA A 861 -15.56 28.23 13.90
C ALA A 861 -15.57 29.25 15.05
N GLN A 862 -15.33 28.78 16.27
CA GLN A 862 -15.46 29.59 17.48
C GLN A 862 -14.16 30.32 17.82
N THR A 863 -14.29 31.52 18.38
CA THR A 863 -13.15 32.44 18.61
C THR A 863 -12.30 32.14 19.85
N ASP A 864 -12.74 31.18 20.68
CA ASP A 864 -12.03 30.59 21.81
C ASP A 864 -12.59 29.17 22.02
N SER A 865 -11.96 28.38 22.88
CA SER A 865 -12.45 27.05 23.24
C SER A 865 -13.88 27.09 23.80
N VAL A 866 -14.64 26.00 23.63
CA VAL A 866 -16.04 25.89 24.05
C VAL A 866 -16.28 24.70 24.98
N TYR A 867 -17.38 24.71 25.71
CA TYR A 867 -17.86 23.57 26.49
C TYR A 867 -19.38 23.45 26.42
N CYS A 868 -19.87 22.22 26.55
CA CYS A 868 -21.31 21.94 26.66
C CYS A 868 -21.73 21.96 28.13
N GLN A 869 -22.91 22.52 28.40
CA GLN A 869 -23.68 22.24 29.61
C GLN A 869 -24.82 21.29 29.24
N MET A 870 -24.97 20.22 30.01
CA MET A 870 -25.99 19.19 29.82
C MET A 870 -26.92 19.18 31.02
N THR A 871 -28.23 19.19 30.79
CA THR A 871 -29.26 19.09 31.85
C THR A 871 -30.29 18.03 31.50
N ASN A 872 -30.71 17.24 32.49
CA ASN A 872 -31.72 16.20 32.33
C ASN A 872 -32.64 16.19 33.56
N THR A 873 -33.95 16.37 33.35
CA THR A 873 -34.91 16.61 34.44
C THR A 873 -35.16 15.40 35.33
N ALA A 874 -34.75 14.19 34.93
CA ALA A 874 -34.78 12.99 35.78
C ALA A 874 -33.87 13.11 37.02
N PHE A 875 -32.86 14.00 36.98
CA PHE A 875 -31.85 14.17 38.03
C PHE A 875 -32.01 15.49 38.82
N GLY A 876 -33.08 16.25 38.57
CA GLY A 876 -33.34 17.54 39.21
C GLY A 876 -32.36 18.63 38.77
N ASP A 877 -31.83 19.40 39.72
CA ASP A 877 -30.97 20.57 39.46
C ASP A 877 -29.51 20.21 39.06
N LEU A 878 -29.26 18.99 38.56
CA LEU A 878 -27.92 18.54 38.15
C LEU A 878 -27.58 19.02 36.74
N THR A 879 -26.65 19.97 36.65
CA THR A 879 -25.98 20.35 35.40
C THR A 879 -24.62 19.67 35.30
N LEU A 880 -24.42 18.87 34.27
CA LEU A 880 -23.10 18.37 33.88
C LEU A 880 -22.43 19.36 32.92
N LYS A 881 -21.09 19.39 32.90
CA LYS A 881 -20.29 20.19 31.97
C LYS A 881 -19.26 19.32 31.27
N THR A 882 -18.89 19.62 30.03
CA THR A 882 -17.76 18.94 29.37
C THR A 882 -16.42 19.57 29.73
N THR A 883 -15.31 18.93 29.33
CA THR A 883 -14.03 19.64 29.12
C THR A 883 -14.18 20.72 28.03
N LEU A 884 -13.18 21.61 27.95
CA LEU A 884 -13.06 22.52 26.83
C LEU A 884 -12.64 21.75 25.57
N THR A 885 -13.13 22.20 24.41
CA THR A 885 -12.73 21.74 23.07
C THR A 885 -12.58 22.95 22.15
N GLU A 886 -11.67 22.92 21.18
CA GLU A 886 -11.62 23.91 20.11
C GLU A 886 -12.68 23.56 19.04
N ALA A 887 -13.71 24.38 18.93
CA ALA A 887 -14.81 24.16 18.00
C ALA A 887 -14.47 24.74 16.61
N GLU A 888 -13.99 23.86 15.75
CA GLU A 888 -13.76 24.12 14.34
C GLU A 888 -15.10 24.19 13.59
N ALA A 889 -15.21 25.00 12.53
CA ALA A 889 -16.35 24.87 11.61
C ALA A 889 -16.29 23.49 10.93
N GLU A 890 -17.44 22.87 10.64
CA GLU A 890 -17.44 21.80 9.63
C GLU A 890 -16.91 22.40 8.31
N ALA A 891 -15.74 21.91 7.89
CA ALA A 891 -15.02 22.47 6.75
C ALA A 891 -15.90 22.43 5.48
N PRO A 892 -15.85 23.49 4.64
CA PRO A 892 -16.57 23.47 3.37
C PRO A 892 -16.10 22.26 2.56
N LEU A 893 -17.06 21.56 1.97
CA LEU A 893 -16.78 20.45 1.06
C LEU A 893 -15.89 20.99 -0.07
N GLY A 894 -14.71 20.39 -0.25
CA GLY A 894 -13.87 20.66 -1.40
C GLY A 894 -14.51 20.18 -2.70
N ASP A 895 -13.75 20.23 -3.80
CA ASP A 895 -14.22 19.65 -5.06
C ASP A 895 -14.45 18.13 -4.90
N PRO A 896 -15.51 17.56 -5.53
CA PRO A 896 -15.81 16.14 -5.39
C PRO A 896 -14.72 15.28 -6.03
N ILE A 897 -14.27 14.23 -5.32
CA ILE A 897 -13.29 13.27 -5.84
C ILE A 897 -13.83 12.44 -7.01
N PHE A 898 -15.15 12.24 -7.06
CA PHE A 898 -15.90 11.83 -8.24
C PHE A 898 -17.39 12.19 -8.08
N ALA A 899 -18.10 12.30 -9.21
CA ALA A 899 -19.53 12.57 -9.25
C ALA A 899 -20.21 11.78 -10.39
N PHE A 900 -21.52 11.55 -10.29
CA PHE A 900 -22.30 10.99 -11.40
C PHE A 900 -23.73 11.53 -11.44
N THR A 901 -24.32 11.59 -12.64
CA THR A 901 -25.75 11.86 -12.83
C THR A 901 -26.43 10.61 -13.36
N THR A 902 -27.61 10.30 -12.82
CA THR A 902 -28.44 9.16 -13.26
C THR A 902 -29.90 9.58 -13.39
N GLU A 903 -30.64 8.93 -14.28
CA GLU A 903 -32.11 9.06 -14.31
C GLU A 903 -32.81 8.17 -13.28
N SER A 904 -32.10 7.21 -12.67
CA SER A 904 -32.68 6.22 -11.74
C SER A 904 -33.25 6.86 -10.46
N ASP A 905 -34.49 6.52 -10.12
CA ASP A 905 -35.05 6.70 -8.76
C ASP A 905 -34.74 5.50 -7.84
N ALA A 906 -34.18 4.41 -8.39
CA ALA A 906 -33.76 3.23 -7.64
C ALA A 906 -32.30 3.36 -7.18
N ALA A 907 -31.98 2.69 -6.07
CA ALA A 907 -30.67 2.73 -5.45
C ALA A 907 -29.56 2.17 -6.38
N VAL A 908 -28.58 3.02 -6.69
CA VAL A 908 -27.40 2.67 -7.48
C VAL A 908 -26.45 1.86 -6.62
N SER A 909 -26.04 0.68 -7.12
CA SER A 909 -25.02 -0.16 -6.48
C SER A 909 -23.62 0.30 -6.88
N ILE A 910 -22.75 0.50 -5.89
CA ILE A 910 -21.39 0.99 -6.07
C ILE A 910 -20.43 0.01 -5.36
N ILE A 911 -19.35 -0.37 -6.03
CA ILE A 911 -18.28 -1.19 -5.45
C ILE A 911 -16.95 -0.43 -5.61
N THR A 912 -16.24 -0.18 -4.49
CA THR A 912 -14.96 0.53 -4.50
C THR A 912 -13.86 -0.13 -3.65
N SER A 913 -12.63 -0.16 -4.16
CA SER A 913 -11.46 -0.60 -3.37
C SER A 913 -10.59 0.58 -2.97
N VAL A 914 -10.03 0.49 -1.76
CA VAL A 914 -9.13 1.49 -1.14
C VAL A 914 -7.97 0.76 -0.46
N LEU A 915 -6.78 1.37 -0.45
CA LEU A 915 -5.56 0.79 0.16
C LEU A 915 -5.49 0.98 1.68
N SER A 916 -6.14 2.01 2.20
CA SER A 916 -6.26 2.34 3.62
C SER A 916 -7.73 2.58 3.97
N SER A 917 -8.16 2.19 5.17
CA SER A 917 -9.51 2.50 5.64
C SER A 917 -9.66 4.01 5.84
N GLY A 918 -10.84 4.54 5.53
CA GLY A 918 -11.14 5.97 5.61
C GLY A 918 -12.62 6.25 5.39
N PHE A 919 -12.99 7.53 5.34
CA PHE A 919 -14.37 7.97 5.13
C PHE A 919 -14.51 8.75 3.83
N VAL A 920 -15.61 8.51 3.12
CA VAL A 920 -16.10 9.37 2.03
C VAL A 920 -17.39 10.04 2.49
N LYS A 921 -17.51 11.34 2.21
CA LYS A 921 -18.75 12.12 2.34
C LYS A 921 -19.54 11.99 1.04
N ILE A 922 -20.85 11.80 1.13
CA ILE A 922 -21.75 11.56 -0.01
C ILE A 922 -22.91 12.56 0.02
N ASP A 923 -23.05 13.39 -1.01
CA ASP A 923 -24.31 14.06 -1.36
C ASP A 923 -25.08 13.16 -2.33
N ALA A 924 -26.35 12.91 -2.05
CA ALA A 924 -27.21 12.10 -2.90
C ALA A 924 -28.01 12.90 -3.96
N GLY A 925 -27.81 14.23 -4.02
CA GLY A 925 -28.41 15.16 -4.98
C GLY A 925 -29.43 16.13 -4.37
N ASP A 926 -29.60 16.14 -3.05
CA ASP A 926 -30.46 17.09 -2.32
C ASP A 926 -29.67 18.10 -1.48
N GLY A 927 -28.35 18.02 -1.46
CA GLY A 927 -27.46 18.86 -0.64
C GLY A 927 -27.26 18.35 0.79
N ASN A 928 -27.89 17.23 1.19
CA ASN A 928 -27.66 16.63 2.50
C ASN A 928 -26.53 15.59 2.42
N VAL A 929 -25.40 15.91 3.07
CA VAL A 929 -24.23 15.04 3.07
C VAL A 929 -24.22 14.08 4.27
N TYR A 930 -23.91 12.81 4.01
CA TYR A 930 -23.66 11.79 5.02
C TYR A 930 -22.31 11.10 4.81
N GLU A 931 -21.74 10.53 5.88
CA GLU A 931 -20.43 9.90 5.87
C GLU A 931 -20.54 8.38 5.72
N LYS A 932 -19.61 7.78 4.96
CA LYS A 932 -19.53 6.35 4.68
C LYS A 932 -18.11 5.85 4.90
N GLU A 933 -17.94 4.92 5.84
CA GLU A 933 -16.70 4.18 6.04
C GLU A 933 -16.43 3.27 4.81
N LEU A 934 -15.22 3.38 4.25
CA LEU A 934 -14.63 2.43 3.30
C LEU A 934 -13.45 1.73 3.99
N LYS A 935 -13.41 0.40 3.94
CA LYS A 935 -12.37 -0.42 4.56
C LYS A 935 -11.29 -0.80 3.56
N ALA A 936 -10.04 -0.85 4.01
CA ALA A 936 -8.92 -1.39 3.24
C ALA A 936 -9.26 -2.80 2.73
N SER A 937 -9.47 -2.95 1.43
CA SER A 937 -10.03 -4.18 0.84
C SER A 937 -9.74 -4.32 -0.64
N PHE A 938 -9.17 -5.47 -1.01
CA PHE A 938 -9.04 -5.93 -2.40
C PHE A 938 -10.31 -6.62 -2.95
N GLN A 939 -11.30 -6.91 -2.09
CA GLN A 939 -12.58 -7.54 -2.49
C GLN A 939 -13.68 -6.51 -2.81
N GLY A 940 -13.40 -5.22 -2.58
CA GLY A 940 -14.35 -4.13 -2.79
C GLY A 940 -15.27 -3.87 -1.60
N ASN A 941 -15.50 -2.60 -1.30
CA ASN A 941 -16.55 -2.12 -0.42
C ASN A 941 -17.82 -1.99 -1.25
N THR A 942 -18.81 -2.85 -1.00
CA THR A 942 -20.11 -2.76 -1.69
C THR A 942 -21.08 -1.93 -0.86
N PHE A 943 -21.72 -0.94 -1.47
CA PHE A 943 -22.80 -0.16 -0.86
C PHE A 943 -23.74 0.40 -1.93
N THR A 944 -24.87 0.97 -1.51
CA THR A 944 -25.87 1.56 -2.41
C THR A 944 -26.16 3.00 -2.04
N VAL A 945 -26.34 3.87 -3.05
CA VAL A 945 -26.81 5.25 -2.88
C VAL A 945 -28.13 5.41 -3.60
N THR A 946 -29.15 5.96 -2.95
CA THR A 946 -30.44 6.29 -3.59
C THR A 946 -30.38 7.74 -4.05
N PRO A 947 -30.43 8.03 -5.37
CA PRO A 947 -30.43 9.40 -5.86
C PRO A 947 -31.68 10.16 -5.42
N VAL A 948 -31.51 11.43 -5.06
CA VAL A 948 -32.57 12.36 -4.64
C VAL A 948 -32.36 13.74 -5.28
N GLY A 949 -33.35 14.63 -5.17
CA GLY A 949 -33.24 16.01 -5.65
C GLY A 949 -32.88 16.13 -7.13
N THR A 950 -31.66 16.58 -7.43
CA THR A 950 -31.09 16.72 -8.78
C THR A 950 -30.71 15.40 -9.45
N LYS A 951 -30.57 14.32 -8.66
CA LYS A 951 -29.93 13.03 -9.04
C LYS A 951 -28.46 13.15 -9.47
N GLU A 952 -27.80 14.26 -9.14
CA GLU A 952 -26.35 14.47 -9.28
C GLU A 952 -25.68 14.07 -7.97
N VAL A 953 -25.15 12.84 -7.90
CA VAL A 953 -24.54 12.25 -6.70
C VAL A 953 -23.05 12.62 -6.64
N LYS A 954 -22.58 13.14 -5.50
CA LYS A 954 -21.21 13.66 -5.33
C LYS A 954 -20.49 13.01 -4.15
N PHE A 955 -19.22 12.68 -4.35
CA PHE A 955 -18.37 12.05 -3.34
C PHE A 955 -17.19 12.95 -3.01
N TYR A 956 -16.89 13.11 -1.72
CA TYR A 956 -15.83 13.98 -1.21
C TYR A 956 -14.94 13.21 -0.22
N SER A 957 -13.61 13.35 -0.32
CA SER A 957 -12.67 12.86 0.70
C SER A 957 -11.28 13.46 0.51
N ASP A 958 -10.72 14.03 1.57
CA ASP A 958 -9.38 14.63 1.54
C ASP A 958 -8.24 13.60 1.72
N THR A 959 -8.59 12.35 2.04
CA THR A 959 -7.63 11.31 2.46
C THR A 959 -7.86 9.93 1.82
N THR A 960 -9.09 9.59 1.43
CA THR A 960 -9.43 8.23 0.98
C THR A 960 -9.20 8.07 -0.52
N LYS A 961 -8.08 7.44 -0.90
CA LYS A 961 -7.75 7.18 -2.32
C LYS A 961 -8.42 5.90 -2.84
N ILE A 962 -9.31 6.05 -3.81
CA ILE A 962 -10.02 4.95 -4.49
C ILE A 962 -9.15 4.40 -5.64
N ILE A 963 -8.93 3.08 -5.65
CA ILE A 963 -8.11 2.38 -6.65
C ILE A 963 -8.93 1.50 -7.62
N SER A 964 -10.22 1.28 -7.33
CA SER A 964 -11.16 0.58 -8.20
C SER A 964 -12.57 1.15 -8.01
N LEU A 965 -13.34 1.28 -9.10
CA LEU A 965 -14.71 1.77 -9.13
C LEU A 965 -15.57 0.93 -10.08
N THR A 966 -16.70 0.41 -9.59
CA THR A 966 -17.72 -0.30 -10.38
C THR A 966 -19.10 0.31 -10.17
N MET A 967 -19.77 0.69 -11.27
CA MET A 967 -21.15 1.21 -11.31
C MET A 967 -21.89 0.70 -12.56
N ASP A 968 -22.06 -0.63 -12.63
CA ASP A 968 -22.76 -1.30 -13.74
C ASP A 968 -24.28 -1.13 -13.63
N ASN A 969 -24.97 -0.93 -14.77
CA ASN A 969 -26.43 -0.75 -14.87
C ASN A 969 -26.99 0.34 -13.94
N ALA A 970 -26.21 1.39 -13.69
CA ALA A 970 -26.57 2.52 -12.85
C ALA A 970 -27.42 3.60 -13.57
N GLN A 971 -27.76 3.38 -14.85
CA GLN A 971 -28.51 4.32 -15.71
C GLN A 971 -27.86 5.71 -15.80
N LEU A 972 -26.53 5.74 -15.83
CA LEU A 972 -25.74 6.97 -15.87
C LEU A 972 -25.99 7.76 -17.17
N THR A 973 -26.12 9.08 -17.01
CA THR A 973 -26.12 10.07 -18.11
C THR A 973 -24.80 10.82 -18.19
N SER A 974 -24.13 11.03 -17.04
CA SER A 974 -22.77 11.54 -16.95
C SER A 974 -22.02 10.93 -15.76
N VAL A 975 -20.69 10.93 -15.84
CA VAL A 975 -19.79 10.61 -14.73
C VAL A 975 -18.55 11.48 -14.84
N ASP A 976 -18.10 12.02 -13.71
CA ASP A 976 -16.81 12.69 -13.56
C ASP A 976 -15.96 11.86 -12.59
N ILE A 977 -14.80 11.40 -13.06
CA ILE A 977 -13.81 10.66 -12.27
C ILE A 977 -12.47 11.39 -12.20
N SER A 978 -12.41 12.68 -12.58
CA SER A 978 -11.17 13.45 -12.75
C SER A 978 -10.27 13.46 -11.51
N GLY A 979 -10.85 13.44 -10.30
CA GLY A 979 -10.13 13.32 -9.03
C GLY A 979 -9.56 11.93 -8.70
N LEU A 980 -10.00 10.86 -9.38
CA LEU A 980 -9.60 9.48 -9.13
C LEU A 980 -8.25 9.13 -9.80
N THR A 981 -7.20 9.85 -9.43
CA THR A 981 -5.84 9.74 -10.01
C THR A 981 -5.10 8.44 -9.66
N GLU A 982 -5.54 7.70 -8.64
CA GLU A 982 -5.02 6.38 -8.27
C GLU A 982 -5.80 5.20 -8.90
N LEU A 983 -6.77 5.47 -9.79
CA LEU A 983 -7.67 4.44 -10.30
C LEU A 983 -6.94 3.44 -11.20
N THR A 984 -6.95 2.17 -10.80
CA THR A 984 -6.36 1.04 -11.56
C THR A 984 -7.41 0.22 -12.30
N THR A 985 -8.68 0.28 -11.88
CA THR A 985 -9.79 -0.50 -12.43
C THR A 985 -11.05 0.35 -12.52
N LEU A 986 -11.68 0.39 -13.70
CA LEU A 986 -12.93 1.09 -13.95
C LEU A 986 -13.93 0.17 -14.68
N MET A 987 -15.11 0.02 -14.10
CA MET A 987 -16.20 -0.80 -14.64
C MET A 987 -17.52 -0.02 -14.63
N LEU A 988 -18.01 0.37 -15.81
CA LEU A 988 -19.21 1.22 -15.97
C LEU A 988 -20.17 0.62 -16.99
N ARG A 989 -20.43 -0.68 -16.92
CA ARG A 989 -21.08 -1.44 -18.01
C ARG A 989 -22.60 -1.23 -18.02
N SER A 990 -23.22 -1.35 -19.20
CA SER A 990 -24.69 -1.30 -19.36
C SER A 990 -25.35 0.02 -18.90
N ASN A 991 -24.71 1.15 -19.16
CA ASN A 991 -25.22 2.51 -18.96
C ASN A 991 -25.51 3.16 -20.33
N PRO A 992 -26.61 2.81 -21.01
CA PRO A 992 -26.85 3.16 -22.42
C PRO A 992 -27.11 4.65 -22.70
N LYS A 993 -27.09 5.50 -21.67
CA LYS A 993 -27.21 6.96 -21.76
C LYS A 993 -25.90 7.71 -21.54
N LEU A 994 -24.82 7.02 -21.18
CA LEU A 994 -23.49 7.61 -21.04
C LEU A 994 -22.85 7.72 -22.43
N THR A 995 -22.85 8.92 -23.01
CA THR A 995 -22.39 9.18 -24.39
C THR A 995 -20.95 9.66 -24.51
N SER A 996 -20.33 10.07 -23.40
CA SER A 996 -18.92 10.45 -23.32
C SER A 996 -18.33 10.03 -21.97
N LEU A 997 -17.01 9.87 -21.92
CA LEU A 997 -16.25 9.52 -20.73
C LEU A 997 -14.82 10.03 -20.85
N ASP A 998 -14.40 10.89 -19.93
CA ASP A 998 -12.99 11.31 -19.80
C ASP A 998 -12.24 10.35 -18.86
N VAL A 999 -11.04 9.93 -19.26
CA VAL A 999 -10.11 9.09 -18.50
C VAL A 999 -8.68 9.65 -18.50
N SER A 1000 -8.50 10.90 -18.94
CA SER A 1000 -7.20 11.55 -19.17
C SER A 1000 -6.32 11.65 -17.91
N ASN A 1001 -6.92 11.73 -16.72
CA ASN A 1001 -6.21 11.75 -15.43
C ASN A 1001 -5.85 10.35 -14.89
N GLN A 1002 -6.35 9.27 -15.50
CA GLN A 1002 -6.25 7.90 -14.99
C GLN A 1002 -5.02 7.16 -15.58
N ALA A 1003 -3.83 7.75 -15.45
CA ALA A 1003 -2.57 7.20 -15.98
C ALA A 1003 -2.17 5.83 -15.36
N LYS A 1004 -2.78 5.45 -14.22
CA LYS A 1004 -2.56 4.17 -13.52
C LYS A 1004 -3.55 3.05 -13.92
N LEU A 1005 -4.45 3.33 -14.85
CA LEU A 1005 -5.54 2.44 -15.25
C LEU A 1005 -5.01 1.19 -15.99
N LYS A 1006 -5.34 0.01 -15.46
CA LYS A 1006 -4.98 -1.31 -16.01
C LYS A 1006 -6.18 -2.05 -16.59
N MET A 1007 -7.34 -1.91 -15.95
CA MET A 1007 -8.54 -2.70 -16.24
C MET A 1007 -9.70 -1.76 -16.59
N PHE A 1008 -10.06 -1.68 -17.88
CA PHE A 1008 -11.07 -0.76 -18.38
C PHE A 1008 -12.20 -1.51 -19.08
N MET A 1009 -13.40 -1.48 -18.47
CA MET A 1009 -14.58 -2.21 -18.95
C MET A 1009 -15.82 -1.31 -18.97
N VAL A 1010 -16.12 -0.74 -20.13
CA VAL A 1010 -17.21 0.23 -20.33
C VAL A 1010 -18.17 -0.21 -21.45
N ASN A 1011 -18.41 -1.52 -21.51
CA ASN A 1011 -19.25 -2.12 -22.55
C ASN A 1011 -20.76 -1.95 -22.29
N GLY A 1012 -21.55 -1.74 -23.34
CA GLY A 1012 -23.01 -1.53 -23.23
C GLY A 1012 -23.41 -0.07 -22.94
N ASN A 1013 -22.63 0.90 -23.43
CA ASN A 1013 -22.85 2.33 -23.20
C ASN A 1013 -23.18 3.06 -24.52
N GLY A 1014 -23.24 4.38 -24.50
CA GLY A 1014 -23.54 5.22 -25.68
C GLY A 1014 -22.34 5.92 -26.29
N LEU A 1015 -21.10 5.51 -25.97
CA LEU A 1015 -19.88 6.26 -26.29
C LEU A 1015 -19.64 6.35 -27.80
N THR A 1016 -19.41 7.55 -28.33
CA THR A 1016 -19.18 7.81 -29.77
C THR A 1016 -17.71 7.95 -30.16
N GLU A 1017 -16.87 8.37 -29.21
CA GLU A 1017 -15.41 8.49 -29.34
C GLU A 1017 -14.75 8.16 -28.00
N LEU A 1018 -13.46 7.84 -28.01
CA LEU A 1018 -12.69 7.53 -26.81
C LEU A 1018 -11.21 7.84 -27.00
N ASP A 1019 -10.64 8.64 -26.10
CA ASP A 1019 -9.19 8.87 -26.01
C ASP A 1019 -8.59 8.09 -24.84
N LEU A 1020 -7.58 7.26 -25.12
CA LEU A 1020 -6.81 6.48 -24.14
C LEU A 1020 -5.32 6.90 -24.11
N THR A 1021 -4.98 8.08 -24.65
CA THR A 1021 -3.59 8.52 -24.86
C THR A 1021 -2.74 8.53 -23.58
N ASN A 1022 -3.33 8.90 -22.44
CA ASN A 1022 -2.62 8.94 -21.15
C ASN A 1022 -2.61 7.59 -20.41
N ASN A 1023 -3.37 6.59 -20.87
CA ASN A 1023 -3.65 5.36 -20.14
C ASN A 1023 -2.72 4.20 -20.54
N VAL A 1024 -1.44 4.49 -20.77
CA VAL A 1024 -0.42 3.53 -21.27
C VAL A 1024 -0.18 2.31 -20.36
N ALA A 1025 -0.72 2.31 -19.14
CA ALA A 1025 -0.69 1.20 -18.20
C ALA A 1025 -1.75 0.09 -18.47
N LEU A 1026 -2.61 0.26 -19.48
CA LEU A 1026 -3.73 -0.65 -19.76
C LEU A 1026 -3.30 -2.09 -20.09
N GLU A 1027 -3.94 -3.04 -19.40
CA GLU A 1027 -3.77 -4.49 -19.56
C GLU A 1027 -5.00 -5.12 -20.26
N ASN A 1028 -6.17 -4.51 -20.14
CA ASN A 1028 -7.41 -4.93 -20.82
C ASN A 1028 -8.26 -3.71 -21.22
N ILE A 1029 -8.56 -3.63 -22.51
CA ILE A 1029 -9.56 -2.72 -23.09
C ILE A 1029 -10.80 -3.55 -23.45
N THR A 1030 -11.94 -3.28 -22.82
CA THR A 1030 -13.23 -3.89 -23.19
C THR A 1030 -14.30 -2.79 -23.33
N VAL A 1031 -14.60 -2.43 -24.57
CA VAL A 1031 -15.49 -1.32 -24.96
C VAL A 1031 -16.62 -1.76 -25.90
N ASN A 1032 -16.92 -3.07 -25.93
CA ASN A 1032 -17.99 -3.62 -26.77
C ASN A 1032 -19.34 -2.93 -26.58
N ASP A 1033 -20.24 -3.08 -27.55
CA ASP A 1033 -21.64 -2.65 -27.44
C ASP A 1033 -21.74 -1.12 -27.14
N ASN A 1034 -21.13 -0.32 -28.01
CA ASN A 1034 -21.08 1.14 -27.95
C ASN A 1034 -21.35 1.72 -29.36
N LYS A 1035 -21.00 3.00 -29.60
CA LYS A 1035 -21.13 3.69 -30.90
C LYS A 1035 -19.80 4.28 -31.39
N LEU A 1036 -18.68 3.71 -30.95
CA LEU A 1036 -17.35 4.28 -31.17
C LEU A 1036 -17.04 4.31 -32.67
N THR A 1037 -16.85 5.52 -33.22
CA THR A 1037 -16.32 5.73 -34.58
C THR A 1037 -14.80 5.83 -34.58
N SER A 1038 -14.21 6.17 -33.43
CA SER A 1038 -12.77 6.29 -33.21
C SER A 1038 -12.36 5.80 -31.81
N ILE A 1039 -11.13 5.28 -31.69
CA ILE A 1039 -10.44 5.07 -30.42
C ILE A 1039 -8.98 5.53 -30.61
N THR A 1040 -8.52 6.48 -29.79
CA THR A 1040 -7.15 6.99 -29.84
C THR A 1040 -6.27 6.27 -28.82
N LEU A 1041 -5.08 5.82 -29.24
CA LEU A 1041 -4.10 5.13 -28.39
C LEU A 1041 -2.80 5.93 -28.31
N GLY A 1042 -2.21 6.00 -27.11
CA GLY A 1042 -0.99 6.76 -26.82
C GLY A 1042 0.25 5.89 -26.59
N GLY A 1043 1.39 6.56 -26.39
CA GLY A 1043 2.69 5.92 -26.18
C GLY A 1043 3.24 5.22 -27.43
N ASP A 1044 4.29 4.42 -27.23
CA ASP A 1044 4.91 3.61 -28.30
C ASP A 1044 4.41 2.16 -28.29
N ALA A 1045 4.11 1.60 -27.11
CA ALA A 1045 3.52 0.28 -26.94
C ALA A 1045 2.78 0.16 -25.61
N TYR A 1046 1.76 -0.72 -25.55
CA TYR A 1046 1.12 -1.15 -24.31
C TYR A 1046 1.70 -2.51 -23.86
N PRO A 1047 2.67 -2.55 -22.92
CA PRO A 1047 3.46 -3.75 -22.65
C PRO A 1047 2.72 -4.87 -21.90
N GLY A 1048 1.63 -4.55 -21.20
CA GLY A 1048 0.83 -5.50 -20.42
C GLY A 1048 -0.51 -5.90 -21.06
N LEU A 1049 -0.82 -5.38 -22.25
CA LEU A 1049 -2.14 -5.49 -22.88
C LEU A 1049 -2.42 -6.90 -23.41
N TRP A 1050 -3.20 -7.70 -22.69
CA TRP A 1050 -3.54 -9.08 -23.05
C TRP A 1050 -4.90 -9.22 -23.76
N LYS A 1051 -5.75 -8.18 -23.72
CA LYS A 1051 -7.05 -8.14 -24.39
C LYS A 1051 -7.39 -6.75 -24.96
N VAL A 1052 -7.89 -6.75 -26.20
CA VAL A 1052 -8.63 -5.65 -26.82
C VAL A 1052 -9.96 -6.20 -27.32
N ALA A 1053 -11.08 -5.67 -26.85
CA ALA A 1053 -12.39 -5.99 -27.37
C ALA A 1053 -13.18 -4.69 -27.60
N CYS A 1054 -13.52 -4.47 -28.87
CA CYS A 1054 -14.20 -3.29 -29.39
C CYS A 1054 -15.39 -3.69 -30.30
N GLY A 1055 -15.90 -4.93 -30.18
CA GLY A 1055 -16.98 -5.44 -31.02
C GLY A 1055 -18.32 -4.74 -30.79
N ASN A 1056 -19.26 -4.80 -31.75
CA ASN A 1056 -20.53 -4.05 -31.72
C ASN A 1056 -20.30 -2.52 -31.53
N ASN A 1057 -19.67 -1.89 -32.52
CA ASN A 1057 -19.33 -0.46 -32.55
C ASN A 1057 -19.42 0.07 -34.00
N GLU A 1058 -18.98 1.30 -34.26
CA GLU A 1058 -19.03 1.95 -35.59
C GLU A 1058 -17.64 2.19 -36.21
N LEU A 1059 -16.60 1.47 -35.74
CA LEU A 1059 -15.21 1.67 -36.16
C LEU A 1059 -14.99 1.24 -37.61
N SER A 1060 -14.45 2.12 -38.44
CA SER A 1060 -13.98 1.80 -39.80
C SER A 1060 -12.47 1.52 -39.88
N SER A 1061 -11.71 1.95 -38.87
CA SER A 1061 -10.27 1.79 -38.75
C SER A 1061 -9.85 1.84 -37.26
N PHE A 1062 -8.64 1.37 -36.95
CA PHE A 1062 -8.06 1.40 -35.59
C PHE A 1062 -6.52 1.27 -35.73
N ASP A 1063 -5.74 1.94 -34.86
CA ASP A 1063 -4.27 1.90 -34.95
C ASP A 1063 -3.69 0.67 -34.21
N PHE A 1064 -3.35 -0.37 -34.97
CA PHE A 1064 -2.72 -1.58 -34.45
C PHE A 1064 -1.19 -1.51 -34.34
N SER A 1065 -0.56 -0.37 -34.69
CA SER A 1065 0.88 -0.15 -34.53
C SER A 1065 1.28 -0.02 -33.05
N LYS A 1066 0.42 0.59 -32.22
CA LYS A 1066 0.59 0.76 -30.77
C LYS A 1066 0.44 -0.55 -29.97
N LEU A 1067 -0.01 -1.62 -30.61
CA LEU A 1067 -0.13 -2.93 -29.98
C LEU A 1067 1.16 -3.73 -30.19
N SER A 1068 1.68 -4.32 -29.12
CA SER A 1068 2.90 -5.15 -29.14
C SER A 1068 2.87 -6.23 -30.24
N ALA A 1069 4.06 -6.71 -30.63
CA ALA A 1069 4.18 -7.94 -31.41
C ALA A 1069 3.74 -9.17 -30.59
N THR A 1070 4.00 -9.16 -29.27
CA THR A 1070 3.81 -10.31 -28.37
C THR A 1070 2.45 -10.37 -27.68
N ALA A 1071 1.63 -9.33 -27.76
CA ALA A 1071 0.30 -9.23 -27.13
C ALA A 1071 -0.54 -8.13 -27.82
N PRO A 1072 -1.88 -8.13 -27.78
CA PRO A 1072 -2.78 -8.96 -26.96
C PRO A 1072 -2.99 -10.40 -27.47
N ALA A 1073 -3.53 -11.26 -26.60
CA ALA A 1073 -3.91 -12.63 -26.95
C ALA A 1073 -5.37 -12.75 -27.42
N ASN A 1074 -6.21 -11.76 -27.10
CA ASN A 1074 -7.62 -11.71 -27.49
C ASN A 1074 -7.92 -10.38 -28.17
N VAL A 1075 -8.41 -10.44 -29.41
CA VAL A 1075 -8.81 -9.30 -30.24
C VAL A 1075 -10.22 -9.54 -30.77
N ASP A 1076 -11.15 -8.65 -30.43
CA ASP A 1076 -12.52 -8.65 -30.96
C ASP A 1076 -12.85 -7.31 -31.63
N LEU A 1077 -13.05 -7.37 -32.93
CA LEU A 1077 -13.45 -6.29 -33.83
C LEU A 1077 -14.79 -6.59 -34.53
N SER A 1078 -15.50 -7.66 -34.14
CA SER A 1078 -16.73 -8.10 -34.80
C SER A 1078 -17.82 -7.02 -34.75
N ASN A 1079 -18.75 -7.02 -35.73
CA ASN A 1079 -19.87 -6.07 -35.78
C ASN A 1079 -19.42 -4.60 -35.72
N ASN A 1080 -18.51 -4.21 -36.62
CA ASN A 1080 -18.02 -2.85 -36.83
C ASN A 1080 -18.20 -2.46 -38.31
N LYS A 1081 -17.52 -1.40 -38.78
CA LYS A 1081 -17.55 -0.93 -40.19
C LYS A 1081 -16.22 -1.16 -40.91
N PHE A 1082 -15.42 -2.15 -40.51
CA PHE A 1082 -14.14 -2.44 -41.17
C PHE A 1082 -14.36 -3.10 -42.55
N LYS A 1083 -13.47 -2.79 -43.49
CA LYS A 1083 -13.35 -3.43 -44.81
C LYS A 1083 -12.13 -4.36 -44.82
N PHE A 1084 -11.90 -5.16 -45.86
CA PHE A 1084 -10.68 -5.98 -45.92
C PHE A 1084 -9.41 -5.11 -45.93
N SER A 1085 -9.48 -3.93 -46.54
CA SER A 1085 -8.41 -2.94 -46.57
C SER A 1085 -8.12 -2.26 -45.21
N THR A 1086 -9.03 -2.34 -44.24
CA THR A 1086 -8.87 -1.70 -42.91
C THR A 1086 -8.85 -2.68 -41.74
N LEU A 1087 -9.18 -3.96 -41.95
CA LEU A 1087 -8.95 -5.02 -40.97
C LEU A 1087 -7.44 -5.32 -40.84
N PRO A 1088 -6.91 -5.51 -39.62
CA PRO A 1088 -5.54 -5.93 -39.43
C PRO A 1088 -5.35 -7.41 -39.77
N LEU A 1089 -4.16 -7.73 -40.29
CA LEU A 1089 -3.68 -9.12 -40.41
C LEU A 1089 -3.41 -9.70 -39.01
N SER A 1090 -3.66 -11.00 -38.82
CA SER A 1090 -3.45 -11.68 -37.54
C SER A 1090 -1.97 -11.75 -37.18
N LYS A 1091 -1.57 -11.17 -36.02
CA LYS A 1091 -0.24 -11.37 -35.43
C LYS A 1091 -0.18 -12.76 -34.76
N GLU A 1092 1.01 -13.37 -34.67
CA GLU A 1092 1.20 -14.70 -34.02
C GLU A 1092 0.71 -14.77 -32.56
N SER A 1093 0.72 -13.63 -31.87
CA SER A 1093 0.23 -13.48 -30.49
C SER A 1093 -1.30 -13.59 -30.36
N TRP A 1094 -2.06 -13.39 -31.43
CA TRP A 1094 -3.52 -13.26 -31.40
C TRP A 1094 -4.23 -14.62 -31.39
N VAL A 1095 -4.19 -15.30 -30.24
CA VAL A 1095 -4.81 -16.63 -30.03
C VAL A 1095 -6.31 -16.66 -30.39
N ASN A 1096 -7.05 -15.61 -30.01
CA ASN A 1096 -8.46 -15.45 -30.35
C ASN A 1096 -8.66 -14.12 -31.11
N TYR A 1097 -8.82 -14.20 -32.43
CA TYR A 1097 -9.11 -13.04 -33.28
C TYR A 1097 -10.51 -13.16 -33.91
N ALA A 1098 -11.45 -12.34 -33.45
CA ALA A 1098 -12.80 -12.24 -33.97
C ALA A 1098 -12.97 -10.94 -34.78
N TYR A 1099 -13.36 -11.05 -36.05
CA TYR A 1099 -13.51 -9.92 -36.97
C TYR A 1099 -14.74 -10.06 -37.90
N ALA A 1100 -15.58 -11.06 -37.68
CA ALA A 1100 -16.79 -11.33 -38.46
C ALA A 1100 -18.02 -11.42 -37.53
N PRO A 1101 -19.21 -10.97 -37.97
CA PRO A 1101 -19.47 -10.23 -39.22
C PRO A 1101 -18.91 -8.78 -39.16
N GLN A 1102 -19.08 -8.04 -40.25
CA GLN A 1102 -18.95 -6.58 -40.33
C GLN A 1102 -20.23 -5.99 -40.94
N ALA A 1103 -20.44 -4.68 -40.80
CA ALA A 1103 -21.53 -3.96 -41.44
C ALA A 1103 -21.38 -3.93 -42.98
N GLU A 1104 -22.46 -3.57 -43.68
CA GLU A 1104 -22.42 -3.40 -45.13
C GLU A 1104 -21.49 -2.25 -45.54
N VAL A 1105 -20.64 -2.50 -46.54
CA VAL A 1105 -19.76 -1.52 -47.16
C VAL A 1105 -20.59 -0.52 -47.94
N GLU A 1106 -20.70 0.70 -47.41
CA GLU A 1106 -21.42 1.79 -48.07
C GLU A 1106 -20.84 2.08 -49.47
N ILE A 1107 -21.72 2.02 -50.47
CA ILE A 1107 -21.52 2.45 -51.85
C ILE A 1107 -22.65 3.40 -52.27
N ALA A 1108 -22.43 4.16 -53.35
CA ALA A 1108 -23.43 5.09 -53.88
C ALA A 1108 -24.76 4.39 -54.23
N THR A 1109 -25.89 5.00 -53.87
CA THR A 1109 -27.24 4.42 -54.00
C THR A 1109 -27.72 4.26 -55.45
N GLU A 1110 -27.14 5.00 -56.38
CA GLU A 1110 -27.34 4.85 -57.83
C GLU A 1110 -26.03 5.21 -58.54
N VAL A 1111 -25.69 4.45 -59.58
CA VAL A 1111 -24.51 4.66 -60.42
C VAL A 1111 -24.84 4.46 -61.89
N SER A 1112 -24.09 5.12 -62.77
CA SER A 1112 -24.30 5.02 -64.21
C SER A 1112 -23.87 3.64 -64.75
N LYS A 1113 -22.56 3.35 -64.76
CA LYS A 1113 -22.01 2.07 -65.27
C LYS A 1113 -20.84 1.49 -64.49
N ALA A 1114 -20.32 2.14 -63.44
CA ALA A 1114 -19.16 1.64 -62.69
C ALA A 1114 -19.24 1.86 -61.18
N ILE A 1115 -18.60 0.96 -60.42
CA ILE A 1115 -18.47 1.00 -58.95
C ILE A 1115 -17.02 0.70 -58.61
N ASP A 1116 -16.39 1.60 -57.87
CA ASP A 1116 -15.00 1.45 -57.43
C ASP A 1116 -14.92 0.76 -56.06
N LEU A 1117 -14.33 -0.43 -56.03
CA LEU A 1117 -13.95 -1.16 -54.82
C LEU A 1117 -12.46 -1.57 -54.89
N SER A 1118 -11.64 -0.75 -55.57
CA SER A 1118 -10.21 -1.00 -55.82
C SER A 1118 -9.36 -1.08 -54.55
N SER A 1119 -9.77 -0.41 -53.46
CA SER A 1119 -9.16 -0.57 -52.14
C SER A 1119 -9.21 -2.01 -51.63
N GLU A 1120 -10.23 -2.77 -52.03
CA GLU A 1120 -10.42 -4.17 -51.62
C GLU A 1120 -9.81 -5.17 -52.61
N ALA A 1121 -9.21 -4.73 -53.73
CA ALA A 1121 -8.86 -5.59 -54.87
C ALA A 1121 -7.84 -6.68 -54.55
N THR A 1122 -6.88 -6.39 -53.68
CA THR A 1122 -5.82 -7.33 -53.28
C THR A 1122 -5.36 -7.05 -51.86
N ILE A 1123 -5.40 -8.09 -51.01
CA ILE A 1123 -5.21 -8.00 -49.55
C ILE A 1123 -4.17 -9.06 -49.16
N ASP A 1124 -3.00 -8.62 -48.67
CA ASP A 1124 -1.82 -9.48 -48.45
C ASP A 1124 -1.47 -10.36 -49.69
N GLY A 1125 -1.51 -9.74 -50.87
CA GLY A 1125 -1.28 -10.41 -52.16
C GLY A 1125 -2.42 -11.34 -52.63
N GLN A 1126 -3.47 -11.55 -51.83
CA GLN A 1126 -4.64 -12.34 -52.22
C GLN A 1126 -5.69 -11.49 -52.92
N ALA A 1127 -6.12 -11.90 -54.12
CA ALA A 1127 -7.17 -11.20 -54.87
C ALA A 1127 -8.57 -11.42 -54.25
N THR A 1128 -9.37 -10.36 -54.17
CA THR A 1128 -10.77 -10.44 -53.72
C THR A 1128 -11.66 -10.95 -54.84
N THR A 1129 -12.58 -11.86 -54.52
CA THR A 1129 -13.66 -12.29 -55.43
C THR A 1129 -14.89 -11.42 -55.22
N TYR A 1130 -15.47 -10.91 -56.30
CA TYR A 1130 -16.63 -10.01 -56.30
C TYR A 1130 -17.82 -10.68 -57.02
N LYS A 1131 -18.93 -10.84 -56.30
CA LYS A 1131 -20.13 -11.52 -56.78
C LYS A 1131 -21.33 -10.59 -56.67
N TRP A 1132 -21.79 -10.04 -57.79
CA TRP A 1132 -22.94 -9.14 -57.83
C TRP A 1132 -24.27 -9.90 -57.87
N ILE A 1133 -25.25 -9.44 -57.10
CA ILE A 1133 -26.53 -10.11 -56.87
C ILE A 1133 -27.64 -9.06 -56.82
N THR A 1134 -28.77 -9.31 -57.49
CA THR A 1134 -29.97 -8.49 -57.37
C THR A 1134 -30.66 -8.68 -56.02
N LYS A 1135 -31.43 -7.69 -55.58
CA LYS A 1135 -32.33 -7.77 -54.41
C LYS A 1135 -33.37 -8.90 -54.51
N GLY A 1136 -33.75 -9.30 -55.73
CA GLY A 1136 -34.49 -10.54 -56.01
C GLY A 1136 -33.72 -11.85 -55.81
N GLY A 1137 -32.44 -11.81 -55.42
CA GLY A 1137 -31.58 -12.97 -55.15
C GLY A 1137 -30.92 -13.61 -56.39
N VAL A 1138 -30.98 -12.97 -57.55
CA VAL A 1138 -30.36 -13.47 -58.79
C VAL A 1138 -28.90 -13.01 -58.85
N THR A 1139 -27.96 -13.96 -58.85
CA THR A 1139 -26.52 -13.70 -59.09
C THR A 1139 -26.29 -13.31 -60.56
N LEU A 1140 -25.56 -12.22 -60.79
CA LEU A 1140 -25.15 -11.76 -62.12
C LEU A 1140 -23.89 -12.49 -62.61
N THR A 1141 -23.66 -12.53 -63.92
CA THR A 1141 -22.60 -13.30 -64.56
C THR A 1141 -21.47 -12.38 -65.05
N GLU A 1142 -20.28 -12.53 -64.49
CA GLU A 1142 -19.09 -11.83 -64.97
C GLU A 1142 -18.76 -12.20 -66.44
N GLY A 1143 -18.32 -11.21 -67.21
CA GLY A 1143 -18.13 -11.30 -68.66
C GLY A 1143 -19.42 -11.24 -69.49
N THR A 1144 -20.60 -11.17 -68.86
CA THR A 1144 -21.91 -11.07 -69.55
C THR A 1144 -22.74 -9.88 -69.07
N ASP A 1145 -22.83 -9.69 -67.75
CA ASP A 1145 -23.59 -8.60 -67.12
C ASP A 1145 -22.68 -7.48 -66.61
N TYR A 1146 -21.49 -7.85 -66.13
CA TYR A 1146 -20.43 -6.95 -65.63
C TYR A 1146 -19.03 -7.52 -65.90
N SER A 1147 -17.98 -6.72 -65.67
CA SER A 1147 -16.59 -7.18 -65.50
C SER A 1147 -15.89 -6.45 -64.36
N VAL A 1148 -14.98 -7.12 -63.65
CA VAL A 1148 -14.12 -6.47 -62.64
C VAL A 1148 -12.69 -6.37 -63.15
N GLU A 1149 -12.12 -5.16 -63.07
CA GLU A 1149 -10.71 -4.90 -63.35
C GLU A 1149 -10.11 -4.11 -62.19
N ASN A 1150 -9.08 -4.66 -61.52
CA ASN A 1150 -8.44 -4.06 -60.34
C ASN A 1150 -9.43 -3.61 -59.24
N GLY A 1151 -10.50 -4.39 -59.02
CA GLY A 1151 -11.56 -4.10 -58.04
C GLY A 1151 -12.60 -3.07 -58.49
N VAL A 1152 -12.44 -2.44 -59.66
CA VAL A 1152 -13.50 -1.60 -60.26
C VAL A 1152 -14.45 -2.50 -61.04
N THR A 1153 -15.72 -2.55 -60.63
CA THR A 1153 -16.78 -3.23 -61.39
C THR A 1153 -17.32 -2.28 -62.45
N SER A 1154 -17.42 -2.75 -63.71
CA SER A 1154 -18.14 -2.07 -64.79
C SER A 1154 -19.30 -2.92 -65.28
N PHE A 1155 -20.51 -2.37 -65.32
CA PHE A 1155 -21.73 -3.04 -65.77
C PHE A 1155 -21.99 -2.78 -67.27
N TYR A 1156 -22.37 -3.83 -67.99
CA TYR A 1156 -22.68 -3.74 -69.42
C TYR A 1156 -24.16 -3.39 -69.69
N THR A 1157 -25.04 -3.71 -68.75
CA THR A 1157 -26.50 -3.50 -68.85
C THR A 1157 -27.08 -2.85 -67.59
N THR A 1158 -28.14 -2.06 -67.77
CA THR A 1158 -28.95 -1.55 -66.66
C THR A 1158 -29.70 -2.67 -65.97
N GLN A 1159 -29.90 -2.55 -64.66
CA GLN A 1159 -30.51 -3.58 -63.84
C GLN A 1159 -31.94 -3.17 -63.47
N THR A 1160 -32.89 -4.11 -63.60
CA THR A 1160 -34.33 -3.85 -63.35
C THR A 1160 -34.73 -3.84 -61.88
N ASP A 1161 -33.76 -4.09 -60.98
CA ASP A 1161 -33.88 -4.12 -59.52
C ASP A 1161 -32.51 -3.69 -58.94
N SER A 1162 -32.45 -3.27 -57.68
CA SER A 1162 -31.19 -2.88 -57.06
C SER A 1162 -30.25 -4.08 -56.87
N VAL A 1163 -28.94 -3.87 -56.97
CA VAL A 1163 -27.89 -4.88 -56.79
C VAL A 1163 -27.03 -4.60 -55.56
N TYR A 1164 -26.40 -5.64 -55.03
CA TYR A 1164 -25.34 -5.57 -54.03
C TYR A 1164 -24.21 -6.55 -54.39
N CYS A 1165 -23.01 -6.35 -53.84
CA CYS A 1165 -21.88 -7.26 -54.04
C CYS A 1165 -21.63 -8.09 -52.77
N GLU A 1166 -21.46 -9.40 -52.93
CA GLU A 1166 -20.82 -10.27 -51.93
C GLU A 1166 -19.33 -10.37 -52.27
N MET A 1167 -18.48 -10.02 -51.30
CA MET A 1167 -17.03 -9.99 -51.44
C MET A 1167 -16.37 -11.02 -50.52
N THR A 1168 -15.45 -11.82 -51.06
CA THR A 1168 -14.67 -12.79 -50.26
C THR A 1168 -13.19 -12.70 -50.60
N ASN A 1169 -12.34 -12.68 -49.56
CA ASN A 1169 -10.88 -12.73 -49.69
C ASN A 1169 -10.32 -13.84 -48.78
N THR A 1170 -9.34 -14.60 -49.28
CA THR A 1170 -8.73 -15.74 -48.56
C THR A 1170 -7.92 -15.34 -47.33
N THR A 1171 -7.51 -14.07 -47.21
CA THR A 1171 -6.84 -13.50 -46.03
C THR A 1171 -7.78 -13.34 -44.83
N PHE A 1172 -9.10 -13.21 -45.07
CA PHE A 1172 -10.12 -13.02 -44.02
C PHE A 1172 -11.24 -14.08 -44.09
N PRO A 1173 -10.92 -15.38 -43.91
CA PRO A 1173 -11.84 -16.50 -44.18
C PRO A 1173 -13.12 -16.54 -43.33
N LEU A 1174 -13.17 -15.86 -42.17
CA LEU A 1174 -14.40 -15.77 -41.37
C LEU A 1174 -15.47 -14.87 -42.00
N LEU A 1175 -15.08 -13.94 -42.89
CA LEU A 1175 -16.02 -13.12 -43.67
C LEU A 1175 -16.50 -13.90 -44.91
N SER A 1176 -17.19 -15.02 -44.66
CA SER A 1176 -17.72 -15.91 -45.69
C SER A 1176 -19.04 -16.58 -45.26
N GLY A 1177 -19.77 -17.14 -46.22
CA GLY A 1177 -21.04 -17.82 -45.95
C GLY A 1177 -22.13 -16.86 -45.48
N ALA A 1178 -22.54 -16.96 -44.20
CA ALA A 1178 -23.54 -16.07 -43.61
C ALA A 1178 -22.96 -14.66 -43.35
N ASP A 1179 -21.72 -14.61 -42.89
CA ASP A 1179 -21.00 -13.40 -42.45
C ASP A 1179 -20.14 -12.80 -43.58
N VAL A 1180 -20.45 -13.12 -44.84
CA VAL A 1180 -19.74 -12.60 -46.02
C VAL A 1180 -19.86 -11.06 -46.08
N LEU A 1181 -18.73 -10.39 -46.36
CA LEU A 1181 -18.70 -8.93 -46.48
C LEU A 1181 -19.55 -8.51 -47.68
N LYS A 1182 -20.49 -7.58 -47.47
CA LYS A 1182 -21.45 -7.11 -48.47
C LYS A 1182 -21.31 -5.63 -48.70
N THR A 1183 -21.68 -5.14 -49.89
CA THR A 1183 -21.98 -3.71 -50.07
C THR A 1183 -23.43 -3.40 -49.70
N THR A 1184 -23.73 -2.12 -49.50
CA THR A 1184 -25.11 -1.64 -49.55
C THR A 1184 -25.73 -1.84 -50.95
N MET A 1185 -27.05 -1.69 -51.04
CA MET A 1185 -27.82 -1.80 -52.30
C MET A 1185 -27.66 -0.55 -53.18
N THR A 1186 -27.53 -0.74 -54.49
CA THR A 1186 -27.39 0.32 -55.50
C THR A 1186 -28.21 0.05 -56.76
N TYR A 1187 -28.59 1.09 -57.51
CA TYR A 1187 -29.21 0.97 -58.84
C TYR A 1187 -28.20 1.25 -59.97
N ILE A 1188 -28.34 0.53 -61.10
CA ILE A 1188 -27.50 0.71 -62.29
C ILE A 1188 -28.35 1.32 -63.42
N SER A 1189 -28.14 2.59 -63.75
CA SER A 1189 -29.04 3.37 -64.63
C SER A 1189 -28.31 4.04 -65.82
N GLU A 1190 -29.05 4.36 -66.89
CA GLU A 1190 -28.49 5.13 -68.02
C GLU A 1190 -28.60 6.63 -67.79
N THR A 1191 -27.51 7.23 -67.26
CA THR A 1191 -27.36 8.68 -67.17
C THR A 1191 -27.18 9.29 -68.56
N ASP A 1192 -28.18 10.03 -69.01
CA ASP A 1192 -28.16 10.73 -70.31
C ASP A 1192 -27.21 11.94 -70.36
N GLY A 1193 -26.64 12.38 -69.22
CA GLY A 1193 -25.98 13.68 -69.09
C GLY A 1193 -24.45 13.75 -69.24
N ILE A 1194 -23.93 14.92 -68.86
CA ILE A 1194 -22.54 15.16 -68.41
C ILE A 1194 -22.62 15.30 -66.87
N PHE A 1195 -21.59 14.83 -66.17
CA PHE A 1195 -21.48 14.87 -64.71
C PHE A 1195 -20.34 15.83 -64.32
N GLU A 1196 -20.66 16.92 -63.61
CA GLU A 1196 -19.67 17.83 -63.02
C GLU A 1196 -19.89 17.89 -61.49
N THR A 1197 -18.96 17.33 -60.72
CA THR A 1197 -18.89 17.53 -59.26
C THR A 1197 -18.19 18.85 -58.94
N GLY A 1198 -18.80 19.66 -58.09
CA GLY A 1198 -18.30 20.98 -57.71
C GLY A 1198 -17.68 21.00 -56.32
N GLN A 1199 -17.74 22.15 -55.66
CA GLN A 1199 -17.34 22.26 -54.25
C GLN A 1199 -18.28 21.43 -53.35
N SER A 1200 -17.75 21.00 -52.20
CA SER A 1200 -18.37 20.07 -51.25
C SER A 1200 -19.87 20.30 -51.06
N GLY A 1201 -20.65 19.22 -51.17
CA GLY A 1201 -22.08 19.19 -50.84
C GLY A 1201 -23.06 19.64 -51.91
N VAL A 1202 -22.62 19.77 -53.18
CA VAL A 1202 -23.52 20.00 -54.33
C VAL A 1202 -23.13 19.14 -55.53
N VAL A 1203 -24.08 18.36 -56.05
CA VAL A 1203 -23.91 17.51 -57.24
C VAL A 1203 -24.96 17.88 -58.29
N VAL A 1204 -24.57 17.99 -59.57
CA VAL A 1204 -25.46 18.42 -60.66
C VAL A 1204 -25.30 17.53 -61.89
N TYR A 1205 -26.42 17.01 -62.40
CA TYR A 1205 -26.46 16.02 -63.49
C TYR A 1205 -27.81 16.04 -64.24
N ALA A 1206 -28.04 15.09 -65.15
CA ALA A 1206 -29.31 14.95 -65.88
C ALA A 1206 -29.75 13.49 -66.03
N ILE A 1207 -31.03 13.24 -65.73
CA ILE A 1207 -31.73 11.95 -65.86
C ILE A 1207 -33.14 12.24 -66.40
N ASN A 1208 -33.72 11.35 -67.23
CA ASN A 1208 -35.13 11.39 -67.68
C ASN A 1208 -35.60 12.70 -68.36
N ASN A 1209 -34.71 13.51 -68.94
CA ASN A 1209 -34.97 14.88 -69.44
C ASN A 1209 -35.25 15.93 -68.32
N ASN A 1210 -34.76 15.68 -67.11
CA ASN A 1210 -34.71 16.63 -66.01
C ASN A 1210 -33.24 16.93 -65.66
N ILE A 1211 -32.98 18.11 -65.13
CA ILE A 1211 -31.72 18.49 -64.46
C ILE A 1211 -31.89 18.12 -62.99
N CYS A 1212 -31.01 17.27 -62.48
CA CYS A 1212 -31.00 16.87 -61.08
C CYS A 1212 -29.98 17.71 -60.30
N VAL A 1213 -30.34 18.12 -59.09
CA VAL A 1213 -29.51 18.94 -58.21
C VAL A 1213 -29.62 18.41 -56.78
N ASP A 1214 -28.55 17.79 -56.31
CA ASP A 1214 -28.48 17.20 -54.98
C ASP A 1214 -27.67 18.12 -54.06
N VAL A 1215 -28.21 18.45 -52.88
CA VAL A 1215 -27.64 19.45 -51.97
C VAL A 1215 -27.67 18.99 -50.51
N GLU A 1216 -26.56 19.19 -49.80
CA GLU A 1216 -26.42 18.87 -48.35
C GLU A 1216 -27.12 19.88 -47.42
N SER A 1217 -27.73 20.94 -47.95
CA SER A 1217 -28.56 21.87 -47.19
C SER A 1217 -29.58 22.60 -48.07
N SER A 1218 -30.59 23.21 -47.45
CA SER A 1218 -31.57 24.05 -48.17
C SER A 1218 -30.87 25.16 -48.95
N SER A 1219 -31.01 25.12 -50.28
CA SER A 1219 -30.19 25.89 -51.23
C SER A 1219 -31.06 26.54 -52.32
N SER A 1220 -30.54 27.51 -53.07
CA SER A 1220 -31.23 28.09 -54.23
C SER A 1220 -30.53 27.75 -55.55
N VAL A 1221 -31.29 27.64 -56.64
CA VAL A 1221 -30.77 27.28 -57.97
C VAL A 1221 -31.25 28.22 -59.07
N GLU A 1222 -30.36 28.53 -60.00
CA GLU A 1222 -30.60 29.31 -61.21
C GLU A 1222 -30.11 28.53 -62.44
N VAL A 1223 -31.02 28.05 -63.29
CA VAL A 1223 -30.70 27.34 -64.54
C VAL A 1223 -30.74 28.33 -65.70
N TYR A 1224 -29.64 28.44 -66.43
CA TYR A 1224 -29.50 29.24 -67.65
C TYR A 1224 -29.29 28.33 -68.86
N ASP A 1225 -29.73 28.72 -70.05
CA ASP A 1225 -29.42 28.01 -71.30
C ASP A 1225 -28.01 28.36 -71.84
N ALA A 1226 -27.59 27.68 -72.90
CA ALA A 1226 -26.32 27.92 -73.59
C ALA A 1226 -26.17 29.32 -74.23
N SER A 1227 -27.22 30.16 -74.24
CA SER A 1227 -27.16 31.58 -74.63
C SER A 1227 -27.04 32.54 -73.45
N GLY A 1228 -27.10 32.02 -72.21
CA GLY A 1228 -27.03 32.79 -70.97
C GLY A 1228 -28.39 33.30 -70.48
N VAL A 1229 -29.50 32.84 -71.04
CA VAL A 1229 -30.85 33.25 -70.61
C VAL A 1229 -31.31 32.37 -69.44
N LEU A 1230 -31.80 33.00 -68.37
CA LEU A 1230 -32.35 32.30 -67.20
C LEU A 1230 -33.65 31.56 -67.57
N VAL A 1231 -33.61 30.23 -67.53
CA VAL A 1231 -34.71 29.31 -67.84
C VAL A 1231 -35.55 29.03 -66.59
N LYS A 1232 -34.91 28.89 -65.42
CA LYS A 1232 -35.58 28.54 -64.16
C LYS A 1232 -34.85 29.10 -62.96
N ARG A 1233 -35.59 29.51 -61.93
CA ARG A 1233 -35.11 29.63 -60.55
C ARG A 1233 -36.01 28.78 -59.63
N ALA A 1234 -35.43 28.17 -58.61
CA ALA A 1234 -36.15 27.46 -57.54
C ALA A 1234 -35.36 27.52 -56.22
N GLU A 1235 -36.06 27.29 -55.11
CA GLU A 1235 -35.45 26.83 -53.86
C GLU A 1235 -35.43 25.30 -53.87
N LEU A 1236 -34.41 24.71 -53.27
CA LEU A 1236 -34.13 23.27 -53.20
C LEU A 1236 -34.22 22.79 -51.76
N ALA A 1237 -34.81 21.62 -51.57
CA ALA A 1237 -34.76 20.89 -50.31
C ALA A 1237 -33.39 20.19 -50.17
N GLU A 1238 -33.02 19.87 -48.94
CA GLU A 1238 -31.90 18.98 -48.64
C GLU A 1238 -32.15 17.59 -49.24
N GLY A 1239 -31.12 17.00 -49.86
CA GLY A 1239 -31.23 15.78 -50.67
C GLY A 1239 -31.49 16.05 -52.15
N HIS A 1240 -32.23 15.14 -52.80
CA HIS A 1240 -32.42 15.10 -54.25
C HIS A 1240 -33.52 16.05 -54.75
N ASN A 1241 -33.24 16.81 -55.83
CA ASN A 1241 -34.22 17.71 -56.45
C ASN A 1241 -34.21 17.60 -57.99
N GLU A 1242 -35.38 17.44 -58.60
CA GLU A 1242 -35.55 17.41 -60.06
C GLU A 1242 -36.07 18.74 -60.63
N ILE A 1243 -35.43 19.24 -61.69
CA ILE A 1243 -35.79 20.46 -62.41
C ILE A 1243 -36.03 20.12 -63.88
N SER A 1244 -37.28 20.06 -64.32
CA SER A 1244 -37.59 19.69 -65.70
C SER A 1244 -37.09 20.71 -66.73
N ALA A 1245 -36.37 20.25 -67.74
CA ALA A 1245 -35.68 21.08 -68.74
C ALA A 1245 -35.69 20.41 -70.13
N PRO A 1246 -35.90 21.16 -71.22
CA PRO A 1246 -35.86 20.58 -72.57
C PRO A 1246 -34.44 20.11 -72.93
N LYS A 1247 -34.31 19.21 -73.90
CA LYS A 1247 -33.02 18.75 -74.44
C LYS A 1247 -32.16 19.95 -74.88
N GLY A 1248 -30.95 20.07 -74.33
CA GLY A 1248 -30.08 21.24 -74.48
C GLY A 1248 -28.90 21.26 -73.51
N LEU A 1249 -27.98 22.21 -73.71
CA LEU A 1249 -26.88 22.51 -72.79
C LEU A 1249 -27.27 23.69 -71.89
N PHE A 1250 -27.03 23.55 -70.59
CA PHE A 1250 -27.38 24.52 -69.55
C PHE A 1250 -26.20 24.85 -68.66
N ILE A 1251 -26.21 26.06 -68.10
CA ILE A 1251 -25.40 26.42 -66.94
C ILE A 1251 -26.33 26.42 -65.72
N VAL A 1252 -26.12 25.50 -64.80
CA VAL A 1252 -26.86 25.43 -63.53
C VAL A 1252 -26.00 26.12 -62.48
N LYS A 1253 -26.50 27.16 -61.84
CA LYS A 1253 -25.83 27.84 -60.74
C LYS A 1253 -26.56 27.53 -59.44
N VAL A 1254 -25.86 26.91 -58.49
CA VAL A 1254 -26.41 26.58 -57.16
C VAL A 1254 -25.77 27.50 -56.13
N THR A 1255 -26.57 28.02 -55.20
CA THR A 1255 -26.12 28.87 -54.10
C THR A 1255 -26.54 28.25 -52.77
N SER A 1256 -25.54 27.80 -52.00
CA SER A 1256 -25.68 27.15 -50.69
C SER A 1256 -24.77 27.84 -49.66
N ASN A 1257 -25.27 28.07 -48.45
CA ASN A 1257 -24.53 28.69 -47.34
C ASN A 1257 -23.81 30.01 -47.70
N ASN A 1258 -24.42 30.82 -48.58
CA ASN A 1258 -23.87 32.05 -49.21
C ASN A 1258 -22.73 31.86 -50.23
N THR A 1259 -22.33 30.62 -50.53
CA THR A 1259 -21.38 30.25 -51.59
C THR A 1259 -22.14 29.92 -52.89
N ALA A 1260 -21.64 30.35 -54.05
CA ALA A 1260 -22.29 30.08 -55.35
C ALA A 1260 -21.33 29.38 -56.33
N ALA A 1261 -21.73 28.21 -56.82
CA ALA A 1261 -21.01 27.42 -57.82
C ALA A 1261 -21.83 27.28 -59.10
N SER A 1262 -21.16 27.10 -60.25
CA SER A 1262 -21.82 26.98 -61.57
C SER A 1262 -21.31 25.75 -62.33
N TYR A 1263 -22.25 24.99 -62.90
CA TYR A 1263 -22.10 23.65 -63.44
C TYR A 1263 -22.63 23.58 -64.88
N LYS A 1264 -22.03 22.78 -65.75
CA LYS A 1264 -22.49 22.55 -67.14
C LYS A 1264 -23.25 21.24 -67.23
N VAL A 1265 -24.54 21.32 -67.54
CA VAL A 1265 -25.40 20.15 -67.68
C VAL A 1265 -25.88 20.03 -69.12
N LEU A 1266 -25.59 18.90 -69.75
CA LEU A 1266 -26.17 18.53 -71.05
C LEU A 1266 -27.35 17.58 -70.81
N VAL A 1267 -28.56 18.03 -71.12
CA VAL A 1267 -29.74 17.17 -71.24
C VAL A 1267 -29.80 16.70 -72.69
N LYS A 1268 -29.46 15.43 -72.95
CA LYS A 1268 -29.54 14.83 -74.31
C LYS A 1268 -30.98 14.50 -74.69
#